data_AF-A0A286IP69-F1
#
_entry.id   AF-A0A286IP69-F1
#
_cell.length_a   1.000
_cell.length_b   1.000
_cell.length_c   1.000
_cell.angle_alpha   90.00
_cell.angle_beta   90.00
_cell.angle_gamma   90.00
#
_symmetry.space_group_name_H-M   'P 1'
#
loop_
_entity.id
_entity.type
_entity.pdbx_description
1 polymer ?
#
loop_
_entity_poly.entity_id
_entity_poly.type
_entity_poly.pdbx_seq_one_letter_code
_entity_poly.pdbx_strand_id
1 'polypeptide(L)'
;MKRIFTFLITALFIIPLAGISQTTFSGSANLTGNLGNNTTADTEGTIAISSSLQSVAGGNASFIKYDNLANYYGVSLSFGSVAVANRLRARAGEAFSITINTKRKQFGNQTIIPGGVDQIRIRYGIGKNEQGYRYDVDVQNMPNTVIPDPNDKLQTFTINYTFPVGRSEAWIVLEVLEPNAASFTSPYYTTIVIPVVVEGPTLAIVDSLGVTTEPKKPYMVLHQPPGGQSTASIVSTQKTCRNYEETYETDETNSARAAVKIGFKGSLGIGVQVDTEIYAQFSGGVASNDVEIRTKSDETCIQVNNAISTVALATANNAGTNGDLFIGYGIDLVYGVSRNVNIKNNVIIIDTGLVYAPIPETMKRFVLTKAAILQDIEQQTAIMNNINLSNKDRATAEYQIDTWNKTLQLNETNIAQAIANPAGKLNVGTGPVTFSAGSNDSFSKGLDYTSTTSIETKKYFEFNVGFDFLVDIGGSGYGGGYQFTSRSTYGERKSSSSNNGTEISYSFQDNDFGDLISTDIYRDPMFGTPVFDLLSGTRTSCPFEGGYQLDQPMLQFYSASGKSITVNNVTLGTPANVKINICNNSNYSRSYVLQVKTESIPTNMTILANGGANITSSPITLTVPANTCLFNRDVDIIRTLPTVPTEINNLVLEWYADCEPDIKDSLVINANWATPPPPILGDLTLGAGTSPNRYLFNCQNSPVTLTAKCSNGTTPHWYNSPEGGLLLFSGSPFTDNSVTHLEQYFVSCESVNYVSPRSRFGTVLNSLIPTQTNYSFPTASDFGLFVATETLTSAYTNINFFGVPTFFRAGKSILLEPGFETTGGRGLFTAEIGGCP
;
A
#
# COMPACT_ATOMS: atom_id res chain seq x y z
N MET A 1 -2.85 -42.35 -16.80
CA MET A 1 -2.75 -43.50 -17.73
C MET A 1 -1.54 -43.30 -18.61
N LYS A 2 -0.46 -44.05 -18.35
CA LYS A 2 0.83 -43.99 -19.05
C LYS A 2 0.70 -44.61 -20.44
N ARG A 3 1.07 -43.88 -21.50
CA ARG A 3 1.46 -44.47 -22.78
C ARG A 3 2.95 -44.20 -23.00
N ILE A 4 3.72 -45.24 -22.77
CA ILE A 4 5.13 -45.39 -23.14
C ILE A 4 5.15 -45.50 -24.66
N PHE A 5 5.66 -44.48 -25.36
CA PHE A 5 6.09 -44.61 -26.75
C PHE A 5 7.61 -44.71 -26.77
N THR A 6 8.09 -45.94 -26.73
CA THR A 6 9.45 -46.33 -27.09
C THR A 6 9.60 -46.13 -28.60
N PHE A 7 10.29 -45.08 -29.04
CA PHE A 7 10.78 -45.01 -30.41
C PHE A 7 12.07 -45.82 -30.52
N LEU A 8 11.91 -47.10 -30.84
CA LEU A 8 12.94 -47.93 -31.43
C LEU A 8 12.93 -47.64 -32.94
N ILE A 9 13.71 -46.67 -33.41
CA ILE A 9 14.02 -46.57 -34.85
C ILE A 9 15.33 -47.31 -35.06
N THR A 10 15.17 -48.54 -35.52
CA THR A 10 16.16 -49.40 -36.14
C THR A 10 17.05 -48.63 -37.11
N ALA A 11 18.35 -48.72 -36.88
CA ALA A 11 19.39 -48.45 -37.86
C ALA A 11 19.06 -49.17 -39.17
N LEU A 12 18.90 -48.44 -40.28
CA LEU A 12 19.13 -48.94 -41.62
C LEU A 12 19.31 -47.75 -42.58
N PHE A 13 20.37 -47.84 -43.39
CA PHE A 13 20.94 -46.82 -44.31
C PHE A 13 21.89 -45.79 -43.68
N ILE A 14 22.99 -46.26 -43.09
CA ILE A 14 24.29 -45.60 -43.30
C ILE A 14 24.72 -46.00 -44.72
N ILE A 15 24.33 -45.21 -45.71
CA ILE A 15 25.09 -45.14 -46.95
C ILE A 15 26.35 -44.36 -46.56
N PRO A 16 27.58 -44.87 -46.77
CA PRO A 16 28.77 -44.06 -46.60
C PRO A 16 28.74 -43.02 -47.72
N LEU A 17 28.20 -41.83 -47.45
CA LEU A 17 28.44 -40.70 -48.32
C LEU A 17 29.94 -40.45 -48.32
N ALA A 18 30.51 -40.39 -49.53
CA ALA A 18 31.89 -39.99 -49.76
C ALA A 18 32.23 -38.73 -48.95
N GLY A 19 33.43 -38.72 -48.36
CA GLY A 19 33.88 -37.77 -47.34
C GLY A 19 33.49 -36.31 -47.62
N ILE A 20 32.55 -35.80 -46.83
CA ILE A 20 32.28 -34.38 -46.73
C ILE A 20 33.41 -33.77 -45.88
N SER A 21 34.28 -32.97 -46.49
CA SER A 21 35.24 -32.14 -45.74
C SER A 21 34.45 -31.09 -44.96
N GLN A 22 34.46 -31.20 -43.62
CA GLN A 22 33.89 -30.22 -42.72
C GLN A 22 35.01 -29.67 -41.85
N THR A 23 35.15 -28.34 -41.78
CA THR A 23 36.05 -27.71 -40.82
C THR A 23 35.23 -26.83 -39.87
N THR A 24 35.37 -27.10 -38.57
CA THR A 24 34.73 -26.32 -37.51
C THR A 24 35.71 -25.29 -36.99
N PHE A 25 35.26 -24.05 -36.84
CA PHE A 25 36.08 -22.94 -36.36
C PHE A 25 35.33 -22.14 -35.30
N SER A 26 36.05 -21.61 -34.32
CA SER A 26 35.54 -20.67 -33.31
C SER A 26 35.91 -19.23 -33.70
N GLY A 27 34.97 -18.27 -33.69
CA GLY A 27 35.32 -16.84 -33.62
C GLY A 27 36.12 -16.58 -32.34
N SER A 28 36.85 -15.49 -32.08
CA SER A 28 37.23 -14.27 -32.80
C SER A 28 38.41 -14.50 -33.74
N ALA A 29 38.58 -15.72 -34.25
CA ALA A 29 39.60 -16.01 -35.23
C ALA A 29 39.17 -15.51 -36.61
N ASN A 30 40.06 -14.76 -37.28
CA ASN A 30 40.01 -14.64 -38.73
C ASN A 30 39.96 -16.06 -39.31
N LEU A 31 39.02 -16.38 -40.20
CA LEU A 31 39.21 -17.51 -41.12
C LEU A 31 40.26 -17.05 -42.13
N THR A 32 41.53 -17.07 -41.72
CA THR A 32 42.66 -17.12 -42.65
C THR A 32 42.74 -18.56 -43.15
N GLY A 33 41.86 -18.91 -44.08
CA GLY A 33 41.82 -20.22 -44.70
C GLY A 33 41.40 -20.08 -46.15
N ASN A 34 42.11 -20.76 -47.04
CA ASN A 34 41.85 -20.77 -48.47
C ASN A 34 40.35 -20.93 -48.74
N LEU A 35 39.82 -19.97 -49.48
CA LEU A 35 38.46 -20.01 -49.98
C LEU A 35 38.27 -21.17 -50.98
N GLY A 36 39.30 -21.43 -51.79
CA GLY A 36 39.27 -22.46 -52.83
C GLY A 36 39.49 -23.89 -52.36
N ASN A 37 38.79 -24.83 -53.02
CA ASN A 37 39.00 -26.29 -52.96
C ASN A 37 40.22 -26.75 -53.79
N ASN A 38 41.16 -25.85 -54.11
CA ASN A 38 42.25 -26.13 -55.05
C ASN A 38 43.61 -26.09 -54.33
N THR A 39 44.38 -27.17 -54.46
CA THR A 39 45.73 -27.32 -53.88
C THR A 39 46.80 -26.46 -54.58
N THR A 40 46.40 -25.54 -55.46
CA THR A 40 47.28 -24.63 -56.19
C THR A 40 47.36 -23.28 -55.48
N ALA A 41 48.58 -22.77 -55.29
CA ALA A 41 48.95 -21.57 -54.52
C ALA A 41 48.31 -20.23 -54.95
N ASP A 42 47.36 -20.24 -55.90
CA ASP A 42 46.79 -19.05 -56.55
C ASP A 42 45.37 -18.67 -56.07
N THR A 43 44.90 -19.20 -54.93
CA THR A 43 43.55 -18.87 -54.39
C THR A 43 43.54 -18.45 -52.92
N GLU A 44 44.59 -17.76 -52.45
CA GLU A 44 44.62 -17.16 -51.11
C GLU A 44 43.57 -16.05 -50.97
N GLY A 45 42.49 -16.37 -50.26
CA GLY A 45 41.50 -15.42 -49.78
C GLY A 45 41.22 -15.64 -48.30
N THR A 46 40.83 -14.59 -47.59
CA THR A 46 40.49 -14.64 -46.17
C THR A 46 39.05 -14.19 -45.96
N ILE A 47 38.37 -14.82 -45.00
CA ILE A 47 37.06 -14.39 -44.50
C ILE A 47 37.20 -14.16 -43.00
N ALA A 48 36.60 -13.12 -42.45
CA ALA A 48 36.46 -12.95 -41.01
C ALA A 48 35.01 -12.63 -40.70
N ILE A 49 34.42 -13.36 -39.76
CA ILE A 49 33.03 -13.18 -39.34
C ILE A 49 33.05 -12.70 -37.89
N SER A 50 32.41 -11.58 -37.63
CA SER A 50 32.14 -11.09 -36.29
C SER A 50 30.64 -10.88 -36.10
N SER A 51 30.18 -10.95 -34.86
CA SER A 51 28.78 -10.70 -34.49
C SER A 51 28.70 -9.72 -33.33
N SER A 52 27.60 -8.96 -33.27
CA SER A 52 27.24 -8.20 -32.07
C SER A 52 26.79 -9.08 -30.90
N LEU A 53 26.56 -10.38 -31.15
CA LEU A 53 26.14 -11.36 -30.16
C LEU A 53 27.31 -12.24 -29.70
N GLN A 54 27.16 -12.82 -28.51
CA GLN A 54 28.08 -13.80 -27.94
C GLN A 54 27.57 -15.24 -28.13
N SER A 55 28.44 -16.21 -27.86
CA SER A 55 28.02 -17.61 -27.74
C SER A 55 27.17 -17.85 -26.49
N VAL A 56 26.52 -19.01 -26.43
CA VAL A 56 25.74 -19.44 -25.27
C VAL A 56 26.55 -19.41 -23.97
N ALA A 57 27.81 -19.86 -23.99
CA ALA A 57 28.68 -19.90 -22.81
C ALA A 57 29.38 -18.57 -22.49
N GLY A 58 29.10 -17.50 -23.26
CA GLY A 58 29.84 -16.25 -23.21
C GLY A 58 31.12 -16.31 -24.04
N GLY A 59 31.45 -15.19 -24.68
CA GLY A 59 32.56 -15.12 -25.64
C GLY A 59 32.12 -15.45 -27.07
N ASN A 60 32.98 -16.14 -27.81
CA ASN A 60 32.82 -16.25 -29.26
C ASN A 60 32.07 -17.52 -29.70
N ALA A 61 31.24 -17.39 -30.75
CA ALA A 61 30.52 -18.51 -31.35
C ALA A 61 31.37 -19.31 -32.34
N SER A 62 31.02 -20.57 -32.54
CA SER A 62 31.60 -21.46 -33.55
C SER A 62 30.72 -21.56 -34.78
N PHE A 63 31.37 -21.65 -35.93
CA PHE A 63 30.75 -21.73 -37.24
C PHE A 63 31.38 -22.88 -38.02
N ILE A 64 30.70 -23.32 -39.07
CA ILE A 64 31.14 -24.46 -39.87
C ILE A 64 31.28 -24.07 -41.33
N LYS A 65 32.41 -24.44 -41.94
CA LYS A 65 32.62 -24.38 -43.39
C LYS A 65 32.36 -25.76 -44.02
N TYR A 66 31.58 -25.80 -45.08
CA TYR A 66 31.41 -26.95 -45.96
C TYR A 66 32.04 -26.66 -47.33
N ASP A 67 32.90 -27.57 -47.77
CA ASP A 67 33.48 -27.52 -49.12
C ASP A 67 32.54 -28.25 -50.09
N ASN A 68 32.00 -27.52 -51.07
CA ASN A 68 31.33 -28.08 -52.26
C ASN A 68 29.97 -28.79 -52.02
N LEU A 69 29.20 -28.39 -51.01
CA LEU A 69 27.89 -28.96 -50.70
C LEU A 69 26.84 -27.90 -50.39
N ALA A 70 26.01 -27.61 -51.39
CA ALA A 70 24.77 -26.89 -51.19
C ALA A 70 23.65 -27.91 -50.97
N ASN A 71 23.47 -28.52 -49.78
CA ASN A 71 22.33 -29.40 -49.47
C ASN A 71 21.87 -29.28 -48.00
N TYR A 72 20.58 -29.54 -47.76
CA TYR A 72 19.89 -29.54 -46.45
C TYR A 72 20.67 -30.31 -45.35
N TYR A 73 21.33 -31.40 -45.74
CA TYR A 73 22.14 -32.22 -44.84
C TYR A 73 23.26 -31.46 -44.13
N GLY A 74 23.88 -30.46 -44.76
CA GLY A 74 24.97 -29.68 -44.13
C GLY A 74 24.49 -28.88 -42.92
N VAL A 75 23.30 -28.27 -43.01
CA VAL A 75 22.73 -27.48 -41.90
C VAL A 75 22.34 -28.39 -40.72
N SER A 76 21.68 -29.52 -40.97
CA SER A 76 21.32 -30.45 -39.91
C SER A 76 22.55 -31.07 -39.22
N LEU A 77 23.59 -31.39 -39.99
CA LEU A 77 24.85 -31.90 -39.44
C LEU A 77 25.58 -30.84 -38.60
N SER A 78 25.38 -29.56 -38.90
CA SER A 78 26.04 -28.46 -38.17
C SER A 78 25.67 -28.42 -36.69
N PHE A 79 24.42 -28.74 -36.36
CA PHE A 79 23.96 -28.80 -34.97
C PHE A 79 24.54 -30.00 -34.20
N GLY A 80 24.90 -31.08 -34.91
CA GLY A 80 25.65 -32.20 -34.32
C GLY A 80 27.13 -31.89 -34.08
N SER A 81 27.74 -31.04 -34.92
CA SER A 81 29.17 -30.72 -34.85
C SER A 81 29.51 -29.51 -33.96
N VAL A 82 28.56 -28.61 -33.70
CA VAL A 82 28.73 -27.45 -32.79
C VAL A 82 27.92 -27.64 -31.51
N ALA A 83 28.63 -27.86 -30.40
CA ALA A 83 28.05 -27.94 -29.07
C ALA A 83 27.25 -26.67 -28.73
N VAL A 84 26.16 -26.82 -27.97
CA VAL A 84 25.24 -25.72 -27.61
C VAL A 84 25.99 -24.53 -27.02
N ALA A 85 26.94 -24.76 -26.12
CA ALA A 85 27.81 -23.75 -25.51
C ALA A 85 28.48 -22.80 -26.52
N ASN A 86 28.76 -23.29 -27.72
CA ASN A 86 29.47 -22.57 -28.78
C ASN A 86 28.54 -22.02 -29.87
N ARG A 87 27.23 -22.24 -29.79
CA ARG A 87 26.26 -21.67 -30.74
C ARG A 87 26.06 -20.18 -30.43
N LEU A 88 25.72 -19.39 -31.45
CA LEU A 88 25.42 -17.97 -31.27
C LEU A 88 24.12 -17.81 -30.46
N ARG A 89 24.12 -16.93 -29.45
CA ARG A 89 22.96 -16.69 -28.58
C ARG A 89 22.23 -15.43 -29.02
N ALA A 90 21.00 -15.57 -29.51
CA ALA A 90 20.11 -14.47 -29.85
C ALA A 90 18.87 -14.48 -28.95
N ARG A 91 18.16 -13.36 -28.87
CA ARG A 91 16.83 -13.25 -28.24
C ARG A 91 15.81 -12.86 -29.30
N ALA A 92 14.63 -13.46 -29.22
CA ALA A 92 13.54 -13.12 -30.11
C ALA A 92 13.07 -11.67 -29.87
N GLY A 93 12.82 -10.93 -30.95
CA GLY A 93 12.49 -9.50 -30.87
C GLY A 93 13.70 -8.56 -30.87
N GLU A 94 14.89 -9.04 -30.52
CA GLU A 94 16.10 -8.23 -30.49
C GLU A 94 16.83 -8.26 -31.85
N ALA A 95 17.21 -7.08 -32.33
CA ALA A 95 18.02 -6.94 -33.53
C ALA A 95 19.50 -7.26 -33.23
N PHE A 96 20.16 -7.95 -34.15
CA PHE A 96 21.59 -8.18 -34.09
C PHE A 96 22.23 -7.96 -35.45
N SER A 97 23.56 -7.82 -35.44
CA SER A 97 24.36 -7.70 -36.65
C SER A 97 25.43 -8.80 -36.76
N ILE A 98 25.68 -9.23 -37.99
CA ILE A 98 26.82 -10.07 -38.37
C ILE A 98 27.62 -9.32 -39.42
N THR A 99 28.90 -9.11 -39.12
CA THR A 99 29.82 -8.44 -40.03
C THR A 99 30.76 -9.47 -40.64
N ILE A 100 30.82 -9.47 -41.97
CA ILE A 100 31.65 -10.36 -42.77
C ILE A 100 32.68 -9.50 -43.47
N ASN A 101 33.95 -9.75 -43.17
CA ASN A 101 35.07 -9.13 -43.85
C ASN A 101 35.70 -10.15 -44.80
N THR A 102 35.88 -9.81 -46.06
CA THR A 102 36.50 -10.70 -47.05
C THR A 102 37.65 -10.01 -47.77
N LYS A 103 38.73 -10.72 -48.03
CA LYS A 103 39.87 -10.24 -48.83
C LYS A 103 40.32 -11.34 -49.78
N ARG A 104 40.65 -10.99 -51.03
CA ARG A 104 41.08 -11.95 -52.06
C ARG A 104 42.26 -11.40 -52.86
N LYS A 105 43.21 -12.27 -53.20
CA LYS A 105 44.31 -11.95 -54.12
C LYS A 105 43.84 -12.08 -55.58
N GLN A 106 44.24 -11.14 -56.44
CA GLN A 106 43.94 -11.18 -57.88
C GLN A 106 44.55 -12.44 -58.52
N PHE A 107 43.82 -13.09 -59.44
CA PHE A 107 44.39 -14.17 -60.25
C PHE A 107 45.46 -13.60 -61.17
N GLY A 108 46.65 -14.21 -61.15
CA GLY A 108 47.70 -13.86 -62.11
C GLY A 108 47.21 -14.00 -63.55
N ASN A 109 47.14 -12.87 -64.24
CA ASN A 109 47.05 -12.69 -65.69
C ASN A 109 46.34 -13.82 -66.48
N GLN A 110 45.02 -14.00 -66.27
CA GLN A 110 44.22 -14.78 -67.23
C GLN A 110 43.99 -13.95 -68.49
N THR A 111 44.50 -14.44 -69.60
CA THR A 111 44.37 -13.79 -70.91
C THR A 111 42.91 -13.84 -71.36
N ILE A 112 42.24 -12.68 -71.34
CA ILE A 112 41.02 -12.29 -72.05
C ILE A 112 40.06 -13.44 -72.39
N ILE A 113 39.00 -13.62 -71.59
CA ILE A 113 37.80 -14.37 -72.00
C ILE A 113 36.60 -13.41 -71.97
N PRO A 114 35.73 -13.37 -73.00
CA PRO A 114 34.65 -12.40 -73.09
C PRO A 114 33.51 -12.73 -72.10
N GLY A 115 33.25 -11.82 -71.16
CA GLY A 115 31.96 -11.74 -70.45
C GLY A 115 31.90 -12.23 -69.00
N GLY A 116 32.96 -12.81 -68.43
CA GLY A 116 32.99 -13.21 -67.03
C GLY A 116 33.82 -12.24 -66.19
N VAL A 117 33.17 -11.38 -65.40
CA VAL A 117 33.87 -10.56 -64.39
C VAL A 117 34.16 -11.45 -63.17
N ASP A 118 35.38 -11.41 -62.63
CA ASP A 118 35.72 -12.02 -61.34
C ASP A 118 34.89 -11.35 -60.24
N GLN A 119 33.94 -12.07 -59.65
CA GLN A 119 33.01 -11.54 -58.65
C GLN A 119 32.90 -12.50 -57.46
N ILE A 120 32.99 -11.95 -56.25
CA ILE A 120 32.56 -12.65 -55.04
C ILE A 120 31.08 -12.36 -54.87
N ARG A 121 30.23 -13.40 -54.88
CA ARG A 121 28.81 -13.26 -54.54
C ARG A 121 28.57 -13.87 -53.17
N ILE A 122 28.12 -13.04 -52.22
CA ILE A 122 27.67 -13.51 -50.91
C ILE A 122 26.14 -13.62 -50.95
N ARG A 123 25.62 -14.81 -50.66
CA ARG A 123 24.19 -15.03 -50.38
C ARG A 123 24.04 -15.37 -48.92
N TYR A 124 22.93 -14.99 -48.33
CA TYR A 124 22.59 -15.49 -47.00
C TYR A 124 21.12 -15.89 -46.91
N GLY A 125 20.86 -16.89 -46.07
CA GLY A 125 19.52 -17.41 -45.81
C GLY A 125 19.37 -17.76 -44.34
N ILE A 126 18.14 -17.69 -43.85
CA ILE A 126 17.81 -17.95 -42.44
C ILE A 126 16.76 -19.07 -42.41
N GLY A 127 16.93 -20.02 -41.51
CA GLY A 127 15.96 -21.10 -41.34
C GLY A 127 15.80 -21.56 -39.89
N LYS A 128 14.78 -22.39 -39.67
CA LYS A 128 14.31 -22.86 -38.36
C LYS A 128 13.70 -24.26 -38.43
N ASN A 129 13.62 -24.93 -37.29
CA ASN A 129 13.29 -26.36 -37.08
C ASN A 129 11.97 -26.90 -37.64
N GLU A 130 11.08 -26.06 -38.16
CA GLU A 130 9.68 -26.42 -38.44
C GLU A 130 9.42 -26.76 -39.93
N GLN A 131 10.44 -26.78 -40.80
CA GLN A 131 10.23 -26.96 -42.25
C GLN A 131 11.19 -27.94 -42.95
N GLY A 132 10.67 -28.59 -43.99
CA GLY A 132 11.40 -29.50 -44.87
C GLY A 132 12.21 -28.84 -46.00
N TYR A 133 12.33 -27.50 -46.01
CA TYR A 133 13.07 -26.73 -47.03
C TYR A 133 14.23 -25.92 -46.42
N ARG A 134 15.15 -25.45 -47.28
CA ARG A 134 16.45 -24.87 -46.90
C ARG A 134 16.40 -23.51 -46.18
N TYR A 135 15.32 -22.73 -46.28
CA TYR A 135 15.23 -21.34 -45.79
C TYR A 135 13.78 -20.85 -45.66
N ASP A 136 13.50 -19.94 -44.71
CA ASP A 136 12.21 -19.25 -44.50
C ASP A 136 12.01 -18.06 -45.45
N VAL A 137 13.11 -17.44 -45.88
CA VAL A 137 13.13 -16.35 -46.85
C VAL A 137 14.04 -16.79 -47.98
N ASP A 138 13.47 -17.18 -49.12
CA ASP A 138 14.24 -17.36 -50.35
C ASP A 138 14.59 -15.97 -50.87
N VAL A 139 15.81 -15.51 -50.61
CA VAL A 139 16.22 -14.22 -51.13
C VAL A 139 16.74 -14.38 -52.56
N GLN A 140 15.85 -14.79 -53.47
CA GLN A 140 16.17 -14.83 -54.91
C GLN A 140 16.42 -13.42 -55.49
N ASN A 141 16.12 -12.36 -54.73
CA ASN A 141 16.35 -10.96 -55.11
C ASN A 141 16.94 -10.12 -53.95
N MET A 142 18.21 -10.31 -53.61
CA MET A 142 18.99 -9.37 -52.76
C MET A 142 20.29 -8.95 -53.44
N PRO A 143 20.88 -7.79 -53.05
CA PRO A 143 21.68 -6.97 -53.93
C PRO A 143 22.75 -7.81 -54.59
N ASN A 144 22.67 -7.81 -55.91
CA ASN A 144 23.73 -8.25 -56.79
C ASN A 144 24.87 -7.23 -56.60
N THR A 145 25.50 -7.20 -55.43
CA THR A 145 26.72 -6.43 -55.19
C THR A 145 27.81 -7.18 -55.90
N VAL A 146 27.76 -7.07 -57.22
CA VAL A 146 28.78 -7.46 -58.15
C VAL A 146 29.97 -6.58 -57.80
N ILE A 147 30.98 -7.20 -57.17
CA ILE A 147 32.25 -6.52 -56.89
C ILE A 147 33.13 -6.76 -58.13
N PRO A 148 33.54 -5.72 -58.87
CA PRO A 148 34.65 -5.84 -59.80
C PRO A 148 35.92 -6.15 -58.99
N ASP A 149 36.66 -7.17 -59.40
CA ASP A 149 37.96 -7.60 -58.84
C ASP A 149 38.83 -6.42 -58.32
N PRO A 150 38.99 -6.25 -56.98
CA PRO A 150 39.77 -5.16 -56.44
C PRO A 150 41.02 -5.67 -55.72
N ASN A 151 42.17 -5.64 -56.41
CA ASN A 151 43.55 -5.61 -55.89
C ASN A 151 43.71 -5.70 -54.35
N ASP A 152 43.55 -6.89 -53.76
CA ASP A 152 43.92 -7.16 -52.36
C ASP A 152 43.24 -6.26 -51.28
N LYS A 153 42.08 -5.65 -51.60
CA LYS A 153 41.35 -4.76 -50.67
C LYS A 153 40.36 -5.54 -49.78
N LEU A 154 40.27 -5.14 -48.50
CA LEU A 154 39.28 -5.65 -47.56
C LEU A 154 37.87 -5.14 -47.94
N GLN A 155 36.90 -6.04 -47.99
CA GLN A 155 35.48 -5.73 -48.17
C GLN A 155 34.70 -6.09 -46.91
N THR A 156 33.74 -5.26 -46.52
CA THR A 156 32.94 -5.45 -45.30
C THR A 156 31.46 -5.46 -45.63
N PHE A 157 30.74 -6.48 -45.13
CA PHE A 157 29.31 -6.66 -45.29
C PHE A 157 28.67 -6.81 -43.92
N THR A 158 27.53 -6.15 -43.69
CA THR A 158 26.80 -6.29 -42.44
C THR A 158 25.39 -6.80 -42.71
N ILE A 159 25.05 -7.92 -42.09
CA ILE A 159 23.70 -8.50 -42.07
C ILE A 159 23.04 -8.02 -40.78
N ASN A 160 21.89 -7.37 -40.87
CA ASN A 160 21.05 -7.01 -39.73
C ASN A 160 19.80 -7.89 -39.74
N TYR A 161 19.48 -8.53 -38.62
CA TYR A 161 18.30 -9.39 -38.55
C TYR A 161 17.70 -9.41 -37.14
N THR A 162 16.40 -9.72 -37.07
CA THR A 162 15.64 -9.90 -35.82
C THR A 162 14.82 -11.18 -35.93
N PHE A 163 15.05 -12.12 -35.03
CA PHE A 163 14.22 -13.33 -34.99
C PHE A 163 12.83 -12.99 -34.43
N PRO A 164 11.72 -13.37 -35.09
CA PRO A 164 10.38 -13.03 -34.62
C PRO A 164 9.92 -13.86 -33.41
N VAL A 165 10.60 -14.97 -33.12
CA VAL A 165 10.21 -15.98 -32.13
C VAL A 165 11.43 -16.79 -31.70
N GLY A 166 11.39 -17.36 -30.50
CA GLY A 166 12.42 -18.24 -29.95
C GLY A 166 12.48 -19.59 -30.67
N ARG A 167 13.69 -20.12 -30.84
CA ARG A 167 14.01 -21.33 -31.61
C ARG A 167 15.21 -22.05 -30.99
N SER A 168 15.05 -23.36 -30.73
CA SER A 168 16.14 -24.19 -30.21
C SER A 168 17.24 -24.43 -31.24
N GLU A 169 16.89 -24.41 -32.52
CA GLU A 169 17.85 -24.38 -33.60
C GLU A 169 17.36 -23.41 -34.68
N ALA A 170 18.18 -22.39 -34.90
CA ALA A 170 18.06 -21.45 -35.99
C ALA A 170 19.42 -21.36 -36.66
N TRP A 171 19.48 -20.96 -37.92
CA TRP A 171 20.75 -20.88 -38.62
C TRP A 171 20.78 -19.70 -39.55
N ILE A 172 22.00 -19.20 -39.77
CA ILE A 172 22.32 -18.29 -40.85
C ILE A 172 23.30 -19.03 -41.75
N VAL A 173 22.89 -19.22 -42.99
CA VAL A 173 23.75 -19.81 -44.03
C VAL A 173 24.33 -18.66 -44.83
N LEU A 174 25.63 -18.69 -45.07
CA LEU A 174 26.33 -17.80 -45.97
C LEU A 174 26.87 -18.64 -47.13
N GLU A 175 26.57 -18.28 -48.36
CA GLU A 175 27.17 -18.90 -49.54
C GLU A 175 28.08 -17.88 -50.21
N VAL A 176 29.35 -18.26 -50.38
CA VAL A 176 30.33 -17.48 -51.11
C VAL A 176 30.59 -18.19 -52.43
N LEU A 177 30.22 -17.53 -53.53
CA LEU A 177 30.42 -18.03 -54.89
C LEU A 177 31.85 -17.72 -55.37
N GLU A 178 32.54 -18.75 -55.84
CA GLU A 178 33.87 -18.63 -56.44
C GLU A 178 33.85 -19.06 -57.93
N PRO A 179 34.35 -18.24 -58.86
CA PRO A 179 34.49 -18.64 -60.25
C PRO A 179 35.56 -19.75 -60.39
N ASN A 180 35.24 -20.78 -61.17
CA ASN A 180 36.14 -21.87 -61.48
C ASN A 180 37.13 -21.45 -62.58
N ALA A 181 38.44 -21.49 -62.27
CA ALA A 181 39.51 -21.10 -63.20
C ALA A 181 39.65 -22.01 -64.45
N ALA A 182 39.03 -23.20 -64.48
CA ALA A 182 39.22 -24.19 -65.55
C ALA A 182 38.03 -24.31 -66.52
N SER A 183 36.80 -24.00 -66.11
CA SER A 183 35.63 -23.88 -66.99
C SER A 183 34.46 -23.24 -66.23
N PHE A 184 33.94 -22.12 -66.74
CA PHE A 184 32.84 -21.35 -66.15
C PHE A 184 31.48 -22.10 -66.10
N THR A 185 31.47 -23.41 -66.33
CA THR A 185 30.25 -24.24 -66.41
C THR A 185 29.80 -24.80 -65.06
N SER A 186 30.63 -24.79 -64.02
CA SER A 186 30.25 -25.19 -62.65
C SER A 186 31.03 -24.39 -61.59
N PRO A 187 30.47 -23.34 -60.99
CA PRO A 187 31.13 -22.56 -59.94
C PRO A 187 31.22 -23.35 -58.62
N TYR A 188 32.22 -23.05 -57.80
CA TYR A 188 32.35 -23.62 -56.46
C TYR A 188 31.59 -22.78 -55.44
N TYR A 189 30.95 -23.46 -54.49
CA TYR A 189 30.27 -22.84 -53.37
C TYR A 189 31.01 -23.14 -52.08
N THR A 190 31.49 -22.10 -51.40
CA THR A 190 31.88 -22.17 -50.00
C THR A 190 30.64 -21.84 -49.17
N THR A 191 30.12 -22.81 -48.43
CA THR A 191 28.95 -22.63 -47.57
C THR A 191 29.40 -22.56 -46.11
N ILE A 192 29.04 -21.47 -45.42
CA ILE A 192 29.28 -21.28 -44.00
C ILE A 192 27.94 -21.36 -43.27
N VAL A 193 27.84 -22.20 -42.24
CA VAL A 193 26.67 -22.31 -41.39
C VAL A 193 27.00 -21.73 -40.02
N ILE A 194 26.17 -20.79 -39.59
CA ILE A 194 26.21 -20.18 -38.26
C ILE A 194 25.02 -20.74 -37.47
N PRO A 195 25.25 -21.69 -36.54
CA PRO A 195 24.20 -22.21 -35.68
C PRO A 195 23.85 -21.17 -34.60
N VAL A 196 22.57 -20.90 -34.46
CA VAL A 196 21.99 -19.91 -33.56
C VAL A 196 20.97 -20.60 -32.63
N VAL A 197 20.98 -20.22 -31.36
CA VAL A 197 19.90 -20.51 -30.41
C VAL A 197 19.20 -19.19 -30.14
N VAL A 198 17.89 -19.15 -30.30
CA VAL A 198 17.07 -17.95 -30.09
C VAL A 198 16.22 -18.16 -28.84
N GLU A 199 16.49 -17.40 -27.78
CA GLU A 199 15.68 -17.42 -26.56
C GLU A 199 14.37 -16.65 -26.75
N GLY A 200 13.33 -17.03 -26.01
CA GLY A 200 12.01 -16.38 -26.04
C GLY A 200 10.89 -17.33 -26.49
N PRO A 201 9.65 -16.83 -26.66
CA PRO A 201 8.52 -17.68 -26.99
C PRO A 201 8.55 -18.18 -28.40
N THR A 202 8.06 -19.40 -28.58
CA THR A 202 7.93 -20.06 -29.87
C THR A 202 6.84 -19.46 -30.77
N LEU A 203 5.92 -18.67 -30.19
CA LEU A 203 4.81 -17.99 -30.86
C LEU A 203 5.05 -16.48 -30.95
N ALA A 204 4.72 -15.88 -32.09
CA ALA A 204 4.90 -14.44 -32.31
C ALA A 204 3.87 -13.59 -31.56
N ILE A 205 2.68 -14.18 -31.33
CA ILE A 205 1.57 -13.62 -30.58
C ILE A 205 1.13 -14.68 -29.57
N VAL A 206 1.00 -14.29 -28.31
CA VAL A 206 0.49 -15.12 -27.21
C VAL A 206 -0.85 -14.57 -26.76
N ASP A 207 -1.84 -15.46 -26.64
CA ASP A 207 -3.18 -15.11 -26.18
C ASP A 207 -3.15 -14.62 -24.73
N SER A 208 -3.97 -13.61 -24.45
CA SER A 208 -4.18 -13.12 -23.09
C SER A 208 -5.02 -14.10 -22.29
N LEU A 209 -4.53 -14.49 -21.11
CA LEU A 209 -5.27 -15.28 -20.12
C LEU A 209 -5.87 -14.42 -19.01
N GLY A 210 -5.36 -13.21 -18.83
CA GLY A 210 -5.86 -12.26 -17.84
C GLY A 210 -4.95 -11.07 -17.66
N VAL A 211 -5.28 -10.27 -16.63
CA VAL A 211 -4.54 -9.10 -16.21
C VAL A 211 -4.21 -9.21 -14.72
N THR A 212 -2.95 -8.99 -14.36
CA THR A 212 -2.49 -8.84 -12.97
C THR A 212 -2.05 -7.40 -12.74
N THR A 213 -2.03 -6.96 -11.48
CA THR A 213 -1.48 -5.67 -11.10
C THR A 213 -0.05 -5.84 -10.57
N GLU A 214 0.87 -5.04 -11.09
CA GLU A 214 2.15 -4.80 -10.44
C GLU A 214 1.97 -3.74 -9.34
N PRO A 215 2.39 -4.03 -8.10
CA PRO A 215 2.34 -3.08 -7.01
C PRO A 215 3.06 -1.76 -7.34
N LYS A 216 2.57 -0.65 -6.78
CA LYS A 216 3.26 0.63 -6.77
C LYS A 216 4.61 0.46 -6.07
N LYS A 217 5.70 0.85 -6.73
CA LYS A 217 7.07 0.85 -6.19
C LYS A 217 7.82 2.12 -6.60
N PRO A 218 8.78 2.60 -5.80
CA PRO A 218 9.55 3.80 -6.13
C PRO A 218 10.59 3.50 -7.21
N TYR A 219 10.78 4.47 -8.09
CA TYR A 219 11.89 4.54 -9.03
C TYR A 219 12.91 5.61 -8.62
N MET A 220 12.50 6.50 -7.72
CA MET A 220 13.31 7.54 -7.10
C MET A 220 12.77 7.82 -5.68
N VAL A 221 13.68 8.12 -4.76
CA VAL A 221 13.35 8.72 -3.48
C VAL A 221 14.13 10.02 -3.33
N LEU A 222 13.42 11.10 -3.03
CA LEU A 222 14.01 12.40 -2.75
C LEU A 222 13.98 12.62 -1.24
N HIS A 223 15.14 12.60 -0.60
CA HIS A 223 15.21 12.76 0.84
C HIS A 223 15.00 14.22 1.23
N GLN A 224 14.22 14.44 2.27
CA GLN A 224 13.96 15.76 2.82
C GLN A 224 15.16 16.17 3.70
N PRO A 225 15.79 17.33 3.47
CA PRO A 225 16.83 17.83 4.36
C PRO A 225 16.22 18.23 5.72
N PRO A 226 17.00 18.15 6.81
CA PRO A 226 16.54 18.61 8.11
C PRO A 226 16.28 20.13 8.09
N GLY A 227 15.37 20.59 8.93
CA GLY A 227 14.87 21.95 9.06
C GLY A 227 13.42 22.03 8.61
N GLY A 228 12.56 22.66 9.43
CA GLY A 228 11.12 22.72 9.19
C GLY A 228 10.69 23.37 7.86
N GLN A 229 11.59 24.15 7.22
CA GLN A 229 11.38 24.77 5.90
C GLN A 229 12.42 24.34 4.86
N SER A 230 13.26 23.38 5.20
CA SER A 230 14.24 22.84 4.27
C SER A 230 13.54 22.12 3.12
N THR A 231 14.23 21.98 2.00
CA THR A 231 13.62 21.45 0.78
C THR A 231 14.64 20.69 -0.03
N ALA A 232 14.23 19.62 -0.69
CA ALA A 232 14.97 19.03 -1.80
C ALA A 232 14.10 19.11 -3.05
N SER A 233 14.71 19.43 -4.19
CA SER A 233 14.03 19.63 -5.46
C SER A 233 14.88 19.15 -6.63
N ILE A 234 14.26 18.60 -7.67
CA ILE A 234 14.96 18.18 -8.88
C ILE A 234 14.93 19.33 -9.89
N VAL A 235 16.07 19.88 -10.33
CA VAL A 235 16.09 21.20 -11.01
C VAL A 235 16.66 21.23 -12.44
N SER A 236 17.31 20.15 -12.90
CA SER A 236 17.98 20.12 -14.22
C SER A 236 17.11 19.48 -15.31
N THR A 237 17.07 20.08 -16.51
CA THR A 237 16.31 19.54 -17.67
C THR A 237 16.93 18.33 -18.35
N GLN A 238 18.00 17.78 -17.76
CA GLN A 238 18.82 16.75 -18.40
C GLN A 238 18.36 15.33 -18.05
N LYS A 239 18.61 14.40 -18.97
CA LYS A 239 18.25 12.98 -18.88
C LYS A 239 19.40 12.16 -18.27
N THR A 240 19.16 11.51 -17.13
CA THR A 240 20.06 10.51 -16.55
C THR A 240 19.45 9.12 -16.68
N CYS A 241 20.21 8.15 -17.20
CA CYS A 241 19.77 6.76 -17.37
C CYS A 241 20.64 5.80 -16.56
N ARG A 242 20.03 4.73 -16.06
CA ARG A 242 20.69 3.59 -15.41
C ARG A 242 20.30 2.27 -16.04
N ASN A 243 21.16 1.26 -15.86
CA ASN A 243 20.84 -0.11 -16.21
C ASN A 243 19.60 -0.58 -15.46
N TYR A 244 18.72 -1.29 -16.15
CA TYR A 244 17.52 -1.91 -15.58
C TYR A 244 17.43 -3.35 -16.07
N GLU A 245 17.17 -4.26 -15.15
CA GLU A 245 16.88 -5.66 -15.45
C GLU A 245 15.68 -6.10 -14.61
N GLU A 246 14.82 -6.93 -15.18
CA GLU A 246 13.67 -7.46 -14.47
C GLU A 246 13.65 -8.98 -14.60
N THR A 247 13.88 -9.68 -13.49
CA THR A 247 13.86 -11.14 -13.43
C THR A 247 12.61 -11.62 -12.70
N TYR A 248 12.21 -12.84 -13.01
CA TYR A 248 10.99 -13.46 -12.49
C TYR A 248 11.38 -14.78 -11.86
N GLU A 249 11.09 -14.92 -10.58
CA GLU A 249 11.51 -16.07 -9.77
C GLU A 249 10.28 -16.83 -9.27
N THR A 250 10.30 -18.15 -9.49
CA THR A 250 9.37 -19.12 -8.90
C THR A 250 10.10 -19.85 -7.77
N ASP A 251 10.09 -19.28 -6.58
CA ASP A 251 10.64 -19.79 -5.31
C ASP A 251 12.12 -20.25 -5.28
N GLU A 252 12.75 -20.23 -4.10
CA GLU A 252 14.21 -20.39 -3.88
C GLU A 252 14.82 -21.74 -4.34
N THR A 253 14.02 -22.72 -4.72
CA THR A 253 14.50 -24.08 -5.07
C THR A 253 14.25 -24.51 -6.53
N ASN A 254 13.35 -23.85 -7.27
CA ASN A 254 12.95 -24.26 -8.61
C ASN A 254 12.93 -23.10 -9.60
N SER A 255 14.11 -22.55 -9.92
CA SER A 255 14.35 -21.57 -10.98
C SER A 255 14.16 -22.13 -12.41
N ALA A 256 13.20 -23.01 -12.64
CA ALA A 256 13.09 -23.81 -13.88
C ALA A 256 12.13 -23.23 -14.93
N ARG A 257 11.19 -22.36 -14.56
CA ARG A 257 10.11 -21.90 -15.45
C ARG A 257 10.19 -20.40 -15.70
N ALA A 258 11.20 -20.01 -16.48
CA ALA A 258 11.49 -18.61 -16.81
C ALA A 258 10.27 -17.91 -17.44
N ALA A 259 9.79 -16.86 -16.78
CA ALA A 259 8.82 -15.95 -17.36
C ALA A 259 9.57 -14.95 -18.28
N VAL A 260 9.07 -14.75 -19.49
CA VAL A 260 9.73 -13.87 -20.48
C VAL A 260 8.93 -12.57 -20.59
N LYS A 261 9.59 -11.43 -20.34
CA LYS A 261 9.02 -10.09 -20.59
C LYS A 261 8.98 -9.83 -22.08
N ILE A 262 7.81 -9.46 -22.58
CA ILE A 262 7.57 -9.23 -24.01
C ILE A 262 6.68 -8.02 -24.16
N GLY A 263 6.74 -7.32 -25.30
CA GLY A 263 5.88 -6.15 -25.48
C GLY A 263 4.43 -6.47 -25.82
N PHE A 264 3.61 -5.42 -25.71
CA PHE A 264 2.16 -5.49 -25.85
C PHE A 264 1.71 -4.99 -27.22
N LYS A 265 0.83 -5.72 -27.91
CA LYS A 265 0.26 -5.31 -29.21
C LYS A 265 -1.27 -5.11 -29.14
N GLY A 266 -1.75 -4.35 -28.15
CA GLY A 266 -3.15 -3.95 -28.05
C GLY A 266 -4.13 -5.13 -28.07
N SER A 267 -5.16 -5.06 -28.92
CA SER A 267 -6.20 -6.11 -29.05
C SER A 267 -5.72 -7.43 -29.67
N LEU A 268 -4.46 -7.52 -30.13
CA LEU A 268 -3.89 -8.73 -30.72
C LEU A 268 -3.19 -9.64 -29.70
N GLY A 269 -3.03 -9.23 -28.43
CA GLY A 269 -2.35 -10.01 -27.40
C GLY A 269 -0.89 -9.60 -27.16
N ILE A 270 -0.08 -10.52 -26.63
CA ILE A 270 1.33 -10.25 -26.26
C ILE A 270 2.25 -10.58 -27.43
N GLY A 271 3.09 -9.63 -27.87
CA GLY A 271 3.85 -9.71 -29.13
C GLY A 271 5.37 -9.60 -28.98
N VAL A 272 6.11 -10.59 -29.51
CA VAL A 272 7.56 -10.79 -29.32
C VAL A 272 8.46 -9.64 -29.81
N GLN A 273 8.03 -8.88 -30.83
CA GLN A 273 8.83 -7.81 -31.46
C GLN A 273 8.47 -6.39 -31.02
N VAL A 274 7.64 -6.24 -29.98
CA VAL A 274 7.29 -4.92 -29.48
C VAL A 274 8.24 -4.60 -28.33
N ASP A 275 9.13 -3.64 -28.49
CA ASP A 275 9.78 -3.04 -27.33
C ASP A 275 8.80 -2.03 -26.74
N THR A 276 8.44 -2.19 -25.46
CA THR A 276 7.46 -1.32 -24.81
C THR A 276 8.20 -0.35 -23.90
N GLU A 277 8.29 0.90 -24.36
CA GLU A 277 8.75 2.00 -23.53
C GLU A 277 7.59 2.46 -22.62
N ILE A 278 7.79 2.36 -21.31
CA ILE A 278 6.85 2.87 -20.32
C ILE A 278 7.23 4.31 -20.02
N TYR A 279 6.34 5.25 -20.35
CA TYR A 279 6.51 6.68 -20.11
C TYR A 279 5.56 7.15 -19.00
N ALA A 280 6.14 7.56 -17.87
CA ALA A 280 5.41 8.07 -16.72
C ALA A 280 5.79 9.54 -16.47
N GLN A 281 4.78 10.42 -16.40
CA GLN A 281 4.96 11.83 -16.11
C GLN A 281 4.28 12.19 -14.77
N PHE A 282 5.03 12.80 -13.86
CA PHE A 282 4.64 13.09 -12.48
C PHE A 282 4.59 14.59 -12.24
N SER A 283 3.52 15.07 -11.58
CA SER A 283 3.37 16.46 -11.16
C SER A 283 3.02 16.53 -9.67
N GLY A 284 3.70 17.39 -8.90
CA GLY A 284 3.38 17.63 -7.48
C GLY A 284 3.97 18.94 -6.96
N GLY A 285 3.11 19.85 -6.46
CA GLY A 285 3.48 21.17 -5.91
C GLY A 285 2.74 22.37 -6.52
N VAL A 286 2.92 23.57 -5.92
CA VAL A 286 2.18 24.84 -6.17
C VAL A 286 2.41 25.43 -7.58
N ALA A 287 3.17 24.78 -8.45
CA ALA A 287 3.25 25.10 -9.87
C ALA A 287 3.19 23.81 -10.70
N SER A 288 2.18 23.67 -11.57
CA SER A 288 1.94 22.49 -12.40
C SER A 288 3.14 22.15 -13.29
N ASN A 289 3.92 21.10 -13.00
CA ASN A 289 5.20 20.84 -13.68
C ASN A 289 5.76 19.42 -13.47
N ASP A 290 6.52 18.89 -14.46
CA ASP A 290 6.67 17.45 -14.73
C ASP A 290 8.06 16.82 -14.52
N VAL A 291 8.13 15.69 -13.78
CA VAL A 291 9.22 14.70 -13.82
C VAL A 291 8.81 13.52 -14.70
N GLU A 292 9.70 13.11 -15.60
CA GLU A 292 9.50 11.98 -16.50
C GLU A 292 10.37 10.79 -16.09
N ILE A 293 9.74 9.63 -15.93
CA ILE A 293 10.42 8.35 -15.77
C ILE A 293 10.11 7.50 -16.99
N ARG A 294 11.16 7.08 -17.69
CA ARG A 294 11.08 6.25 -18.89
C ARG A 294 11.77 4.92 -18.63
N THR A 295 11.02 3.82 -18.67
CA THR A 295 11.56 2.48 -18.45
C THR A 295 11.43 1.66 -19.73
N LYS A 296 12.56 1.11 -20.19
CA LYS A 296 12.68 0.17 -21.30
C LYS A 296 13.09 -1.20 -20.77
N SER A 297 13.33 -2.14 -21.69
CA SER A 297 13.79 -3.49 -21.37
C SER A 297 15.14 -3.53 -20.64
N ASP A 298 16.05 -2.58 -20.91
CA ASP A 298 17.43 -2.58 -20.42
C ASP A 298 17.88 -1.27 -19.74
N GLU A 299 17.00 -0.26 -19.66
CA GLU A 299 17.30 1.01 -19.01
C GLU A 299 16.08 1.64 -18.32
N THR A 300 16.34 2.39 -17.25
CA THR A 300 15.41 3.37 -16.71
C THR A 300 16.06 4.74 -16.73
N CYS A 301 15.33 5.73 -17.23
CA CYS A 301 15.80 7.10 -17.35
C CYS A 301 14.88 8.06 -16.59
N ILE A 302 15.49 9.03 -15.93
CA ILE A 302 14.82 10.15 -15.30
C ILE A 302 15.17 11.41 -16.10
N GLN A 303 14.15 12.16 -16.48
CA GLN A 303 14.29 13.47 -17.12
C GLN A 303 13.32 14.42 -16.42
N VAL A 304 13.75 15.64 -16.15
CA VAL A 304 12.89 16.64 -15.52
C VAL A 304 12.62 17.74 -16.53
N ASN A 305 11.38 18.18 -16.64
CA ASN A 305 11.07 19.35 -17.46
C ASN A 305 10.99 20.60 -16.59
N ASN A 306 10.53 20.46 -15.34
CA ASN A 306 10.47 21.51 -14.31
C ASN A 306 10.43 20.87 -12.90
N ALA A 307 10.76 21.61 -11.85
CA ALA A 307 11.11 21.03 -10.56
C ALA A 307 9.95 20.43 -9.74
N ILE A 308 10.16 19.20 -9.22
CA ILE A 308 9.39 18.63 -8.09
C ILE A 308 10.18 18.88 -6.81
N SER A 309 9.48 19.28 -5.74
CA SER A 309 10.07 19.62 -4.44
C SER A 309 9.37 18.89 -3.30
N THR A 310 10.11 18.57 -2.24
CA THR A 310 9.58 18.04 -0.98
C THR A 310 8.67 19.05 -0.24
N VAL A 311 8.73 20.36 -0.57
CA VAL A 311 7.90 21.44 0.01
C VAL A 311 6.40 21.23 -0.16
N ALA A 312 5.99 20.57 -1.23
CA ALA A 312 4.57 20.45 -1.59
C ALA A 312 3.72 19.74 -0.51
N LEU A 313 4.36 19.10 0.48
CA LEU A 313 3.72 18.28 1.51
C LEU A 313 4.29 18.52 2.92
N ALA A 314 5.16 19.52 3.13
CA ALA A 314 5.79 19.80 4.42
C ALA A 314 4.80 20.40 5.43
N THR A 315 4.07 19.53 6.13
CA THR A 315 3.44 19.81 7.42
C THR A 315 4.38 19.34 8.54
N ALA A 316 4.16 19.74 9.79
CA ALA A 316 4.96 19.26 10.93
C ALA A 316 5.11 17.72 11.00
N ASN A 317 4.13 16.96 10.48
CA ASN A 317 4.16 15.49 10.42
C ASN A 317 5.12 14.90 9.36
N ASN A 318 5.72 15.72 8.48
CA ASN A 318 6.57 15.31 7.35
C ASN A 318 8.00 15.87 7.49
N ALA A 319 8.47 15.98 8.72
CA ALA A 319 9.81 16.39 9.10
C ALA A 319 10.90 15.37 8.76
N GLY A 320 12.10 15.81 8.39
CA GLY A 320 13.24 14.94 8.14
C GLY A 320 12.86 13.74 7.26
N THR A 321 13.26 12.53 7.64
CA THR A 321 12.95 11.31 6.86
C THR A 321 11.44 11.00 6.70
N ASN A 322 10.55 11.62 7.47
CA ASN A 322 9.10 11.49 7.26
C ASN A 322 8.63 12.29 6.03
N GLY A 323 9.39 13.31 5.64
CA GLY A 323 9.18 14.13 4.44
C GLY A 323 9.78 13.55 3.16
N ASP A 324 10.47 12.41 3.24
CA ASP A 324 11.03 11.73 2.07
C ASP A 324 9.93 11.47 1.03
N LEU A 325 10.20 11.87 -0.21
CA LEU A 325 9.25 11.79 -1.31
C LEU A 325 9.55 10.58 -2.18
N PHE A 326 8.63 9.62 -2.18
CA PHE A 326 8.70 8.42 -2.98
C PHE A 326 7.98 8.67 -4.30
N ILE A 327 8.71 8.56 -5.41
CA ILE A 327 8.22 8.83 -6.75
C ILE A 327 8.30 7.54 -7.56
N GLY A 328 7.16 7.12 -8.09
CA GLY A 328 7.10 5.90 -8.88
C GLY A 328 5.72 5.57 -9.37
N TYR A 329 5.55 4.35 -9.85
CA TYR A 329 4.28 3.90 -10.40
C TYR A 329 4.11 2.40 -10.17
N GLY A 330 2.85 1.96 -10.19
CA GLY A 330 2.46 0.59 -10.50
C GLY A 330 1.87 0.53 -11.91
N ILE A 331 1.70 -0.67 -12.46
CA ILE A 331 1.14 -0.86 -13.81
C ILE A 331 0.45 -2.22 -13.88
N ASP A 332 -0.62 -2.33 -14.66
CA ASP A 332 -1.19 -3.64 -14.90
C ASP A 332 -0.43 -4.36 -16.03
N LEU A 333 -0.28 -5.66 -15.86
CA LEU A 333 0.39 -6.55 -16.79
C LEU A 333 -0.65 -7.50 -17.37
N VAL A 334 -0.75 -7.53 -18.70
CA VAL A 334 -1.43 -8.65 -19.37
C VAL A 334 -0.51 -9.85 -19.34
N TYR A 335 -1.06 -11.04 -19.08
CA TYR A 335 -0.28 -12.27 -19.07
C TYR A 335 -0.92 -13.36 -19.92
N GLY A 336 -0.08 -14.26 -20.39
CA GLY A 336 -0.40 -15.42 -21.20
C GLY A 336 0.61 -16.54 -20.96
N VAL A 337 0.44 -17.67 -21.63
CA VAL A 337 1.30 -18.84 -21.47
C VAL A 337 1.80 -19.28 -22.83
N SER A 338 3.10 -19.52 -22.96
CA SER A 338 3.71 -19.99 -24.20
C SER A 338 4.86 -20.96 -23.92
N ARG A 339 5.14 -21.83 -24.89
CA ARG A 339 6.42 -22.54 -24.94
C ARG A 339 7.53 -21.55 -25.22
N ASN A 340 8.54 -21.55 -24.35
CA ASN A 340 9.68 -20.66 -24.37
C ASN A 340 10.96 -21.46 -24.54
N VAL A 341 11.84 -20.99 -25.43
CA VAL A 341 13.20 -21.49 -25.55
C VAL A 341 14.05 -20.72 -24.55
N ASN A 342 14.65 -21.42 -23.60
CA ASN A 342 15.51 -20.88 -22.56
C ASN A 342 16.85 -21.62 -22.58
N ILE A 343 17.90 -20.98 -22.08
CA ILE A 343 19.20 -21.61 -21.91
C ILE A 343 19.58 -21.61 -20.43
N LYS A 344 19.82 -22.80 -19.86
CA LYS A 344 20.31 -22.96 -18.49
C LYS A 344 21.52 -23.89 -18.50
N ASN A 345 22.62 -23.47 -17.89
CA ASN A 345 23.87 -24.25 -17.83
C ASN A 345 24.32 -24.77 -19.21
N ASN A 346 24.26 -23.92 -20.23
CA ASN A 346 24.57 -24.25 -21.64
C ASN A 346 23.70 -25.36 -22.26
N VAL A 347 22.53 -25.67 -21.67
CA VAL A 347 21.55 -26.61 -22.21
C VAL A 347 20.31 -25.84 -22.66
N ILE A 348 19.80 -26.20 -23.84
CA ILE A 348 18.54 -25.64 -24.35
C ILE A 348 17.39 -26.35 -23.66
N ILE A 349 16.54 -25.57 -23.00
CA ILE A 349 15.33 -26.03 -22.33
C ILE A 349 14.15 -25.41 -23.07
N ILE A 350 13.23 -26.24 -23.55
CA ILE A 350 11.96 -25.79 -24.11
C ILE A 350 10.89 -26.17 -23.11
N ASP A 351 10.37 -25.18 -22.38
CA ASP A 351 9.32 -25.39 -21.39
C ASP A 351 8.19 -24.38 -21.56
N THR A 352 7.02 -24.71 -21.03
CA THR A 352 5.86 -23.84 -21.00
C THR A 352 5.99 -22.89 -19.83
N GLY A 353 6.00 -21.58 -20.09
CA GLY A 353 6.18 -20.55 -19.07
C GLY A 353 5.25 -19.36 -19.26
N LEU A 354 5.24 -18.50 -18.25
CA LEU A 354 4.48 -17.26 -18.28
C LEU A 354 5.11 -16.28 -19.27
N VAL A 355 4.27 -15.58 -20.00
CA VAL A 355 4.64 -14.42 -20.83
C VAL A 355 3.77 -13.27 -20.36
N TYR A 356 4.36 -12.09 -20.20
CA TYR A 356 3.62 -10.91 -19.76
C TYR A 356 4.11 -9.67 -20.49
N ALA A 357 3.20 -8.70 -20.60
CA ALA A 357 3.48 -7.40 -21.18
C ALA A 357 2.81 -6.31 -20.35
N PRO A 358 3.48 -5.15 -20.14
CA PRO A 358 2.85 -4.01 -19.48
C PRO A 358 1.72 -3.44 -20.33
N ILE A 359 0.68 -2.91 -19.68
CA ILE A 359 -0.43 -2.17 -20.29
C ILE A 359 -0.24 -0.69 -19.94
N PRO A 360 0.47 0.12 -20.76
CA PRO A 360 0.87 1.49 -20.41
C PRO A 360 -0.29 2.39 -19.96
N GLU A 361 -1.50 2.15 -20.46
CA GLU A 361 -2.71 2.93 -20.15
C GLU A 361 -3.23 2.73 -18.71
N THR A 362 -2.77 1.69 -18.00
CA THR A 362 -3.22 1.33 -16.64
C THR A 362 -2.31 1.85 -15.53
N MET A 363 -1.38 2.75 -15.88
CA MET A 363 -0.35 3.23 -14.98
C MET A 363 -0.92 3.93 -13.74
N LYS A 364 -0.51 3.46 -12.57
CA LYS A 364 -0.89 3.96 -11.24
C LYS A 364 0.25 4.80 -10.68
N ARG A 365 0.34 6.05 -11.13
CA ARG A 365 1.39 7.01 -10.73
C ARG A 365 1.21 7.43 -9.26
N PHE A 366 2.32 7.65 -8.56
CA PHE A 366 2.28 8.20 -7.21
C PHE A 366 3.49 9.09 -6.91
N VAL A 367 3.25 10.07 -6.04
CA VAL A 367 4.22 10.94 -5.41
C VAL A 367 3.75 11.05 -3.95
N LEU A 368 4.36 10.29 -3.05
CA LEU A 368 3.87 10.11 -1.67
C LEU A 368 4.98 10.36 -0.66
N THR A 369 4.65 10.98 0.47
CA THR A 369 5.55 11.01 1.64
C THR A 369 5.53 9.66 2.36
N LYS A 370 6.48 9.44 3.29
CA LYS A 370 6.44 8.28 4.21
C LYS A 370 5.10 8.20 4.95
N ALA A 371 4.60 9.32 5.47
CA ALA A 371 3.30 9.37 6.15
C ALA A 371 2.13 8.94 5.25
N ALA A 372 2.12 9.39 3.99
CA ALA A 372 1.08 9.00 3.03
C ALA A 372 1.16 7.51 2.63
N ILE A 373 2.38 6.92 2.58
CA ILE A 373 2.55 5.48 2.39
C ILE A 373 1.99 4.70 3.59
N LEU A 374 2.27 5.14 4.82
CA LEU A 374 1.74 4.52 6.03
C LEU A 374 0.19 4.55 6.04
N GLN A 375 -0.40 5.66 5.61
CA GLN A 375 -1.85 5.76 5.44
C GLN A 375 -2.39 4.82 4.34
N ASP A 376 -1.69 4.69 3.21
CA ASP A 376 -2.09 3.73 2.16
C ASP A 376 -2.01 2.28 2.69
N ILE A 377 -1.02 1.94 3.52
CA ILE A 377 -0.94 0.62 4.18
C ILE A 377 -2.21 0.34 5.01
N GLU A 378 -2.70 1.31 5.77
CA GLU A 378 -3.95 1.16 6.53
C GLU A 378 -5.15 0.94 5.60
N GLN A 379 -5.24 1.68 4.50
CA GLN A 379 -6.30 1.51 3.50
C GLN A 379 -6.24 0.13 2.82
N GLN A 380 -5.05 -0.31 2.41
CA GLN A 380 -4.85 -1.65 1.85
C GLN A 380 -5.17 -2.74 2.87
N THR A 381 -4.89 -2.52 4.16
CA THR A 381 -5.21 -3.46 5.24
C THR A 381 -6.72 -3.63 5.38
N ALA A 382 -7.50 -2.55 5.24
CA ALA A 382 -8.96 -2.62 5.23
C ALA A 382 -9.49 -3.42 4.01
N ILE A 383 -8.87 -3.27 2.84
CA ILE A 383 -9.22 -4.04 1.63
C ILE A 383 -8.89 -5.53 1.82
N MET A 384 -7.67 -5.84 2.26
CA MET A 384 -7.20 -7.21 2.51
C MET A 384 -8.12 -7.97 3.50
N ASN A 385 -8.59 -7.29 4.55
CA ASN A 385 -9.44 -7.88 5.59
C ASN A 385 -10.93 -7.95 5.20
N ASN A 386 -11.36 -7.32 4.11
CA ASN A 386 -12.76 -7.32 3.70
C ASN A 386 -13.12 -8.60 2.92
N ILE A 387 -13.72 -9.58 3.61
CA ILE A 387 -14.11 -10.87 3.05
C ILE A 387 -15.17 -10.81 1.94
N ASN A 388 -15.82 -9.66 1.73
CA ASN A 388 -16.79 -9.48 0.65
C ASN A 388 -16.14 -9.13 -0.70
N LEU A 389 -14.84 -8.83 -0.71
CA LEU A 389 -14.08 -8.56 -1.93
C LEU A 389 -13.52 -9.85 -2.54
N SER A 390 -13.17 -9.79 -3.83
CA SER A 390 -12.59 -10.95 -4.52
C SER A 390 -11.25 -11.37 -3.90
N ASN A 391 -10.90 -12.64 -4.03
CA ASN A 391 -9.60 -13.15 -3.61
C ASN A 391 -8.44 -12.40 -4.28
N LYS A 392 -8.62 -12.03 -5.55
CA LYS A 392 -7.68 -11.22 -6.32
C LYS A 392 -7.46 -9.84 -5.71
N ASP A 393 -8.53 -9.13 -5.37
CA ASP A 393 -8.44 -7.77 -4.82
C ASP A 393 -7.75 -7.78 -3.45
N ARG A 394 -8.10 -8.76 -2.61
CA ARG A 394 -7.51 -8.95 -1.27
C ARG A 394 -6.02 -9.32 -1.36
N ALA A 395 -5.65 -10.24 -2.26
CA ALA A 395 -4.26 -10.61 -2.50
C ALA A 395 -3.44 -9.45 -3.08
N THR A 396 -4.02 -8.67 -4.00
CA THR A 396 -3.37 -7.49 -4.58
C THR A 396 -3.10 -6.43 -3.50
N ALA A 397 -4.05 -6.22 -2.57
CA ALA A 397 -3.85 -5.33 -1.42
C ALA A 397 -2.73 -5.82 -0.50
N GLU A 398 -2.69 -7.12 -0.17
CA GLU A 398 -1.59 -7.71 0.61
C GLU A 398 -0.23 -7.51 -0.07
N TYR A 399 -0.14 -7.73 -1.38
CA TYR A 399 1.12 -7.57 -2.13
C TYR A 399 1.55 -6.11 -2.25
N GLN A 400 0.60 -5.17 -2.26
CA GLN A 400 0.90 -3.74 -2.14
C GLN A 400 1.47 -3.40 -0.75
N ILE A 401 0.92 -3.95 0.33
CA ILE A 401 1.45 -3.78 1.70
C ILE A 401 2.87 -4.35 1.81
N ASP A 402 3.11 -5.57 1.30
CA ASP A 402 4.44 -6.20 1.25
C ASP A 402 5.47 -5.29 0.53
N THR A 403 5.07 -4.74 -0.62
CA THR A 403 5.92 -3.83 -1.41
C THR A 403 6.21 -2.52 -0.66
N TRP A 404 5.22 -1.96 0.04
CA TRP A 404 5.44 -0.75 0.83
C TRP A 404 6.34 -0.96 2.03
N ASN A 405 6.15 -2.05 2.78
CA ASN A 405 7.02 -2.37 3.91
C ASN A 405 8.47 -2.55 3.45
N LYS A 406 8.71 -3.27 2.34
CA LYS A 406 10.04 -3.40 1.73
C LYS A 406 10.60 -2.06 1.28
N THR A 407 9.76 -1.20 0.68
CA THR A 407 10.17 0.15 0.24
C THR A 407 10.66 1.00 1.41
N LEU A 408 9.91 1.02 2.52
CA LEU A 408 10.28 1.78 3.72
C LEU A 408 11.56 1.24 4.35
N GLN A 409 11.68 -0.09 4.48
CA GLN A 409 12.88 -0.74 5.01
C GLN A 409 14.11 -0.47 4.13
N LEU A 410 13.94 -0.52 2.81
CA LEU A 410 15.01 -0.23 1.86
C LEU A 410 15.48 1.22 1.97
N ASN A 411 14.56 2.17 2.14
CA ASN A 411 14.89 3.57 2.34
C ASN A 411 15.76 3.77 3.60
N GLU A 412 15.35 3.20 4.73
CA GLU A 412 16.11 3.27 5.99
C GLU A 412 17.49 2.60 5.85
N THR A 413 17.56 1.47 5.14
CA THR A 413 18.82 0.77 4.87
C THR A 413 19.76 1.59 4.00
N ASN A 414 19.24 2.22 2.94
CA ASN A 414 20.02 3.07 2.04
C ASN A 414 20.59 4.28 2.78
N ILE A 415 19.78 4.93 3.63
CA ILE A 415 20.23 6.05 4.47
C ILE A 415 21.39 5.59 5.37
N ALA A 416 21.21 4.47 6.08
CA ALA A 416 22.25 3.94 6.97
C ALA A 416 23.53 3.57 6.20
N GLN A 417 23.42 2.95 5.02
CA GLN A 417 24.56 2.59 4.17
C GLN A 417 25.27 3.82 3.59
N ALA A 418 24.53 4.86 3.23
CA ALA A 418 25.10 6.12 2.75
C ALA A 418 25.99 6.76 3.83
N ILE A 419 25.48 6.86 5.06
CA ILE A 419 26.17 7.45 6.20
C ILE A 419 27.40 6.62 6.60
N ALA A 420 27.29 5.30 6.53
CA ALA A 420 28.39 4.38 6.84
C ALA A 420 29.52 4.38 5.79
N ASN A 421 29.36 5.05 4.65
CA ASN A 421 30.34 5.10 3.57
C ASN A 421 30.98 6.50 3.43
N PRO A 422 32.18 6.73 4.01
CA PRO A 422 32.86 8.02 3.92
C PRO A 422 33.19 8.45 2.49
N ALA A 423 33.39 7.51 1.55
CA ALA A 423 33.65 7.83 0.15
C ALA A 423 32.40 8.36 -0.58
N GLY A 424 31.21 8.11 -0.02
CA GLY A 424 29.93 8.62 -0.52
C GLY A 424 29.59 10.02 -0.02
N LYS A 425 30.43 10.63 0.84
CA LYS A 425 30.20 11.99 1.36
C LYS A 425 30.28 13.03 0.23
N LEU A 426 29.22 13.80 0.10
CA LEU A 426 29.11 14.88 -0.88
C LEU A 426 29.71 16.15 -0.28
N ASN A 427 30.94 16.47 -0.66
CA ASN A 427 31.61 17.69 -0.20
C ASN A 427 30.85 18.94 -0.67
N VAL A 428 30.20 19.63 0.27
CA VAL A 428 29.67 21.00 0.14
C VAL A 428 30.50 21.92 1.04
N GLY A 429 31.52 22.56 0.47
CA GLY A 429 32.46 23.39 1.24
C GLY A 429 33.50 22.60 2.03
N THR A 430 33.95 23.14 3.16
CA THR A 430 35.08 22.63 3.98
C THR A 430 34.64 21.84 5.22
N GLY A 431 33.35 21.63 5.43
CA GLY A 431 32.80 21.02 6.65
C GLY A 431 31.29 20.77 6.56
N PRO A 432 30.65 20.36 7.66
CA PRO A 432 29.20 20.16 7.69
C PRO A 432 28.44 21.47 7.48
N VAL A 433 27.23 21.36 6.94
CA VAL A 433 26.32 22.50 6.83
C VAL A 433 25.71 22.75 8.20
N THR A 434 25.87 23.96 8.75
CA THR A 434 25.33 24.33 10.06
C THR A 434 24.50 25.59 9.95
N PHE A 435 23.24 25.54 10.38
CA PHE A 435 22.28 26.62 10.24
C PHE A 435 21.29 26.66 11.42
N SER A 436 20.64 27.81 11.59
CA SER A 436 19.62 28.04 12.63
C SER A 436 18.42 28.78 12.04
N ALA A 437 17.37 28.98 12.84
CA ALA A 437 16.19 29.73 12.43
C ALA A 437 16.51 31.06 11.71
N GLY A 438 15.89 31.26 10.56
CA GLY A 438 16.07 32.44 9.70
C GLY A 438 17.28 32.40 8.75
N SER A 439 18.07 31.32 8.75
CA SER A 439 19.15 31.09 7.76
C SER A 439 18.58 30.50 6.47
N ASN A 440 19.23 30.77 5.34
CA ASN A 440 18.88 30.18 4.05
C ASN A 440 20.14 29.90 3.24
N ASP A 441 20.51 28.63 3.17
CA ASP A 441 21.57 28.13 2.31
C ASP A 441 21.00 27.17 1.27
N SER A 442 21.57 27.15 0.07
CA SER A 442 21.17 26.21 -0.97
C SER A 442 22.36 25.66 -1.72
N PHE A 443 22.26 24.40 -2.09
CA PHE A 443 23.29 23.67 -2.81
C PHE A 443 22.63 22.80 -3.88
N SER A 444 23.47 22.18 -4.71
CA SER A 444 23.00 21.31 -5.77
C SER A 444 24.02 20.21 -6.06
N LYS A 445 23.54 19.00 -6.38
CA LYS A 445 24.41 17.88 -6.76
C LYS A 445 23.78 17.03 -7.85
N GLY A 446 24.62 16.57 -8.78
CA GLY A 446 24.23 15.64 -9.83
C GLY A 446 23.79 14.28 -9.29
N LEU A 447 22.71 13.76 -9.86
CA LEU A 447 22.19 12.41 -9.66
C LEU A 447 23.18 11.38 -10.24
N ASP A 448 23.59 10.42 -9.42
CA ASP A 448 24.63 9.45 -9.79
C ASP A 448 24.30 8.07 -9.25
N TYR A 449 24.26 7.08 -10.14
CA TYR A 449 23.90 5.70 -9.80
C TYR A 449 25.16 4.85 -9.75
N THR A 450 25.62 4.55 -8.54
CA THR A 450 26.94 3.93 -8.30
C THR A 450 26.87 2.47 -7.84
N SER A 451 25.69 1.97 -7.52
CA SER A 451 25.53 0.61 -6.98
C SER A 451 24.40 -0.13 -7.68
N THR A 452 24.49 -1.47 -7.68
CA THR A 452 23.42 -2.34 -8.17
C THR A 452 22.55 -2.80 -7.01
N THR A 453 21.24 -2.56 -7.10
CA THR A 453 20.26 -2.86 -6.04
C THR A 453 18.95 -3.39 -6.64
N SER A 454 18.12 -4.07 -5.85
CA SER A 454 16.88 -4.66 -6.37
C SER A 454 15.68 -4.50 -5.46
N ILE A 455 14.49 -4.39 -6.07
CA ILE A 455 13.19 -4.41 -5.37
C ILE A 455 12.40 -5.63 -5.84
N GLU A 456 11.92 -6.43 -4.88
CA GLU A 456 11.07 -7.58 -5.15
C GLU A 456 9.59 -7.25 -4.93
N THR A 457 8.76 -7.60 -5.90
CA THR A 457 7.30 -7.42 -5.84
C THR A 457 6.59 -8.74 -6.12
N LYS A 458 5.47 -8.96 -5.43
CA LYS A 458 4.58 -10.11 -5.61
C LYS A 458 3.38 -9.73 -6.48
N LYS A 459 2.89 -10.68 -7.28
CA LYS A 459 1.78 -10.52 -8.24
C LYS A 459 0.84 -11.71 -8.16
N TYR A 460 -0.47 -11.47 -8.32
CA TYR A 460 -1.51 -12.49 -8.21
C TYR A 460 -2.03 -12.90 -9.58
N PHE A 461 -2.00 -14.20 -9.86
CA PHE A 461 -2.43 -14.77 -11.14
C PHE A 461 -3.57 -15.77 -10.95
N GLU A 462 -4.52 -15.77 -11.89
CA GLU A 462 -5.65 -16.70 -11.93
C GLU A 462 -5.55 -17.52 -13.21
N PHE A 463 -5.51 -18.85 -13.08
CA PHE A 463 -5.50 -19.74 -14.23
C PHE A 463 -6.73 -20.63 -14.22
N ASN A 464 -7.56 -20.52 -15.26
CA ASN A 464 -8.77 -21.31 -15.42
C ASN A 464 -8.53 -22.66 -16.12
N VAL A 465 -7.28 -22.96 -16.49
CA VAL A 465 -6.90 -24.20 -17.16
C VAL A 465 -5.70 -24.83 -16.45
N GLY A 466 -5.70 -26.17 -16.34
CA GLY A 466 -4.64 -26.91 -15.68
C GLY A 466 -3.40 -26.97 -16.57
N PHE A 467 -2.42 -26.11 -16.30
CA PHE A 467 -1.12 -26.18 -16.94
C PHE A 467 -0.14 -26.99 -16.07
N ASP A 468 0.67 -27.84 -16.70
CA ASP A 468 1.72 -28.61 -16.02
C ASP A 468 2.73 -27.69 -15.30
N PHE A 469 2.87 -26.44 -15.76
CA PHE A 469 3.79 -25.47 -15.17
C PHE A 469 3.33 -24.93 -13.78
N LEU A 470 2.07 -25.14 -13.39
CA LEU A 470 1.50 -24.69 -12.11
C LEU A 470 1.95 -25.53 -10.90
N VAL A 471 2.46 -26.74 -11.13
CA VAL A 471 2.91 -27.65 -10.07
C VAL A 471 4.12 -27.11 -9.30
N ASP A 472 4.89 -26.20 -9.90
CA ASP A 472 6.11 -25.64 -9.31
C ASP A 472 5.88 -24.22 -8.76
N ILE A 473 4.63 -23.73 -8.72
CA ILE A 473 4.30 -22.38 -8.27
C ILE A 473 3.59 -22.44 -6.92
N GLY A 474 4.11 -21.67 -5.96
CA GLY A 474 3.49 -21.47 -4.66
C GLY A 474 2.05 -20.95 -4.77
N GLY A 475 1.13 -21.58 -4.05
CA GLY A 475 -0.22 -21.05 -3.88
C GLY A 475 -0.15 -19.66 -3.24
N SER A 476 -1.03 -18.76 -3.68
CA SER A 476 -1.04 -17.37 -3.20
C SER A 476 -1.47 -17.18 -1.75
N GLY A 477 -1.93 -18.26 -1.09
CA GLY A 477 -2.68 -18.18 0.17
C GLY A 477 -4.17 -17.85 -0.01
N TYR A 478 -4.60 -17.47 -1.22
CA TYR A 478 -6.00 -17.24 -1.58
C TYR A 478 -6.49 -18.30 -2.57
N GLY A 479 -7.75 -18.73 -2.41
CA GLY A 479 -8.33 -19.78 -3.24
C GLY A 479 -8.33 -19.42 -4.73
N GLY A 480 -7.89 -20.36 -5.57
CA GLY A 480 -7.92 -20.24 -7.04
C GLY A 480 -6.77 -19.44 -7.66
N GLY A 481 -5.85 -18.90 -6.86
CA GLY A 481 -4.78 -18.03 -7.35
C GLY A 481 -3.37 -18.45 -6.99
N TYR A 482 -2.42 -17.98 -7.79
CA TYR A 482 -0.99 -18.29 -7.71
C TYR A 482 -0.18 -17.02 -7.49
N GLN A 483 0.89 -17.12 -6.69
CA GLN A 483 1.81 -16.02 -6.45
C GLN A 483 3.01 -16.11 -7.39
N PHE A 484 3.40 -14.97 -7.97
CA PHE A 484 4.69 -14.84 -8.65
C PHE A 484 5.46 -13.67 -8.10
N THR A 485 6.76 -13.85 -7.97
CA THR A 485 7.68 -12.80 -7.53
C THR A 485 8.51 -12.32 -8.72
N SER A 486 8.59 -11.00 -8.89
CA SER A 486 9.53 -10.38 -9.81
C SER A 486 10.52 -9.53 -9.05
N ARG A 487 11.79 -9.59 -9.46
CA ARG A 487 12.88 -8.78 -8.93
C ARG A 487 13.28 -7.75 -9.99
N SER A 488 13.09 -6.47 -9.67
CA SER A 488 13.56 -5.36 -10.49
C SER A 488 14.94 -4.91 -10.00
N THR A 489 15.97 -5.15 -10.80
CA THR A 489 17.36 -4.81 -10.51
C THR A 489 17.75 -3.53 -11.24
N TYR A 490 18.25 -2.56 -10.49
CA TYR A 490 18.74 -1.29 -10.97
C TYR A 490 20.25 -1.27 -10.84
N GLY A 491 20.97 -1.07 -11.94
CA GLY A 491 22.42 -1.03 -11.97
C GLY A 491 22.99 0.39 -12.06
N GLU A 492 24.25 0.46 -12.47
CA GLU A 492 24.99 1.71 -12.64
C GLU A 492 24.47 2.58 -13.79
N ARG A 493 24.94 3.83 -13.82
CA ARG A 493 24.64 4.82 -14.84
C ARG A 493 25.10 4.37 -16.25
N LYS A 494 24.25 4.55 -17.26
CA LYS A 494 24.58 4.27 -18.67
C LYS A 494 25.33 5.42 -19.36
N SER A 495 26.19 5.08 -20.31
CA SER A 495 27.01 6.01 -21.13
C SER A 495 26.22 6.91 -22.08
N SER A 496 24.94 6.60 -22.33
CA SER A 496 24.01 7.43 -23.12
C SER A 496 23.45 8.65 -22.36
N SER A 497 23.84 8.83 -21.10
CA SER A 497 23.43 9.97 -20.26
C SER A 497 24.21 11.25 -20.59
N SER A 498 23.59 12.42 -20.41
CA SER A 498 24.25 13.70 -20.67
C SER A 498 25.41 13.97 -19.71
N ASN A 499 26.43 14.70 -20.15
CA ASN A 499 27.65 14.95 -19.35
C ASN A 499 27.39 15.66 -18.01
N ASN A 500 26.32 16.45 -17.86
CA ASN A 500 26.03 17.17 -16.60
C ASN A 500 24.93 16.49 -15.74
N GLY A 501 24.17 15.53 -16.28
CA GLY A 501 23.12 14.77 -15.58
C GLY A 501 21.96 15.61 -15.00
N THR A 502 20.90 14.91 -14.55
CA THR A 502 19.87 15.46 -13.65
C THR A 502 20.51 15.95 -12.35
N GLU A 503 20.06 17.08 -11.81
CA GLU A 503 20.63 17.71 -10.63
C GLU A 503 19.55 17.87 -9.55
N ILE A 504 19.93 17.57 -8.31
CA ILE A 504 19.11 17.72 -7.12
C ILE A 504 19.59 18.95 -6.36
N SER A 505 18.75 19.97 -6.32
CA SER A 505 18.95 21.14 -5.46
C SER A 505 18.35 20.88 -4.09
N TYR A 506 18.97 21.38 -3.04
CA TYR A 506 18.44 21.32 -1.69
C TYR A 506 18.76 22.60 -0.94
N SER A 507 17.80 23.04 -0.13
CA SER A 507 17.90 24.24 0.70
C SER A 507 17.75 23.89 2.17
N PHE A 508 18.50 24.59 3.00
CA PHE A 508 18.48 24.48 4.45
C PHE A 508 17.84 25.73 5.04
N GLN A 509 16.63 25.58 5.57
CA GLN A 509 15.85 26.64 6.18
C GLN A 509 15.08 26.11 7.38
N ASP A 510 15.00 26.95 8.39
CA ASP A 510 14.28 26.64 9.62
C ASP A 510 13.66 27.94 10.16
N ASN A 511 12.49 27.85 10.81
CA ASN A 511 11.81 29.00 11.38
C ASN A 511 11.60 28.89 12.90
N ASP A 512 12.10 27.84 13.52
CA ASP A 512 11.83 27.49 14.89
C ASP A 512 12.92 28.01 15.81
N PHE A 513 12.55 29.02 16.59
CA PHE A 513 13.51 29.72 17.44
C PHE A 513 14.14 28.77 18.46
N GLY A 514 15.47 28.72 18.43
CA GLY A 514 16.27 27.85 19.31
C GLY A 514 16.94 26.72 18.53
N ASP A 515 16.41 26.33 17.39
CA ASP A 515 16.96 25.27 16.55
C ASP A 515 18.37 25.61 16.09
N LEU A 516 19.23 24.59 16.11
CA LEU A 516 20.57 24.63 15.56
C LEU A 516 20.82 23.27 14.94
N ILE A 517 20.90 23.24 13.62
CA ILE A 517 20.98 22.02 12.83
C ILE A 517 22.36 21.96 12.19
N SER A 518 23.03 20.84 12.36
CA SER A 518 24.30 20.56 11.71
C SER A 518 24.20 19.23 10.99
N THR A 519 24.49 19.22 9.69
CA THR A 519 24.30 18.02 8.86
C THR A 519 25.44 17.80 7.87
N ASP A 520 25.81 16.53 7.72
CA ASP A 520 26.62 16.04 6.61
C ASP A 520 25.74 15.47 5.51
N ILE A 521 26.25 15.51 4.27
CA ILE A 521 25.49 15.07 3.10
C ILE A 521 26.19 13.89 2.45
N TYR A 522 25.44 12.83 2.18
CA TYR A 522 25.91 11.61 1.56
C TYR A 522 25.12 11.30 0.29
N ARG A 523 25.61 10.37 -0.52
CA ARG A 523 24.91 9.85 -1.68
C ARG A 523 24.09 8.62 -1.30
N ASP A 524 22.79 8.61 -1.61
CA ASP A 524 21.97 7.39 -1.55
C ASP A 524 22.58 6.33 -2.50
N PRO A 525 22.90 5.12 -2.01
CA PRO A 525 23.60 4.10 -2.79
C PRO A 525 22.77 3.54 -3.96
N MET A 526 21.45 3.67 -3.94
CA MET A 526 20.51 3.12 -4.93
C MET A 526 19.95 4.17 -5.88
N PHE A 527 19.43 5.26 -5.34
CA PHE A 527 18.75 6.33 -6.07
C PHE A 527 19.69 7.48 -6.41
N GLY A 528 20.87 7.57 -5.78
CA GLY A 528 21.87 8.58 -6.10
C GLY A 528 21.53 9.99 -5.61
N THR A 529 20.42 10.15 -4.90
CA THR A 529 19.94 11.41 -4.32
C THR A 529 20.71 11.75 -3.04
N PRO A 530 20.76 13.03 -2.62
CA PRO A 530 21.40 13.44 -1.37
C PRO A 530 20.67 12.86 -0.15
N VAL A 531 21.41 12.26 0.77
CA VAL A 531 20.99 11.81 2.11
C VAL A 531 21.61 12.74 3.14
N PHE A 532 20.87 13.07 4.19
CA PHE A 532 21.29 14.04 5.22
C PHE A 532 21.50 13.33 6.56
N ASP A 533 22.68 13.46 7.12
CA ASP A 533 23.08 12.91 8.40
C ASP A 533 23.13 14.01 9.46
N LEU A 534 22.34 13.89 10.52
CA LEU A 534 22.35 14.88 11.60
C LEU A 534 23.52 14.64 12.54
N LEU A 535 24.35 15.68 12.71
CA LEU A 535 25.54 15.59 13.54
C LEU A 535 25.25 15.87 15.02
N SER A 536 26.16 15.38 15.86
CA SER A 536 26.16 15.65 17.30
C SER A 536 26.20 17.16 17.58
N GLY A 537 25.37 17.62 18.52
CA GLY A 537 25.22 19.04 18.83
C GLY A 537 24.04 19.70 18.12
N THR A 538 23.39 19.00 17.19
CA THR A 538 22.08 19.39 16.65
C THR A 538 21.03 19.41 17.76
N ARG A 539 20.13 20.39 17.69
CA ARG A 539 18.93 20.49 18.51
C ARG A 539 17.78 20.99 17.65
N THR A 540 16.63 20.34 17.75
CA THR A 540 15.48 20.58 16.86
C THR A 540 14.16 20.65 17.65
N SER A 541 13.21 21.41 17.11
CA SER A 541 11.81 21.47 17.53
C SER A 541 10.90 21.88 16.38
N CYS A 542 9.63 21.47 16.45
CA CYS A 542 8.59 21.99 15.55
C CYS A 542 8.89 21.86 14.05
N PRO A 543 9.49 20.77 13.57
CA PRO A 543 9.40 19.43 14.16
C PRO A 543 10.71 18.88 14.77
N PHE A 544 10.62 17.92 15.69
CA PHE A 544 11.80 17.20 16.18
C PHE A 544 12.32 16.20 15.12
N GLU A 545 13.52 16.45 14.60
CA GLU A 545 14.14 15.64 13.54
C GLU A 545 15.36 14.83 14.03
N GLY A 546 15.78 15.05 15.28
CA GLY A 546 16.93 14.40 15.89
C GLY A 546 17.82 15.35 16.68
N GLY A 547 18.81 14.79 17.37
CA GLY A 547 19.67 15.53 18.30
C GLY A 547 18.99 15.79 19.64
N TYR A 548 19.23 16.95 20.24
CA TYR A 548 18.56 17.37 21.48
C TYR A 548 17.15 17.89 21.18
N GLN A 549 16.13 17.17 21.66
CA GLN A 549 14.73 17.59 21.56
C GLN A 549 14.50 18.85 22.41
N LEU A 550 14.21 19.98 21.76
CA LEU A 550 14.00 21.24 22.46
C LEU A 550 12.67 21.29 23.21
N ASP A 551 11.63 20.68 22.66
CA ASP A 551 10.31 20.60 23.28
C ASP A 551 10.26 19.44 24.28
N GLN A 552 10.24 19.78 25.57
CA GLN A 552 10.18 18.83 26.68
C GLN A 552 9.08 19.24 27.67
N PRO A 553 7.80 19.25 27.24
CA PRO A 553 6.68 19.57 28.10
C PRO A 553 6.56 18.54 29.22
N MET A 554 6.28 19.00 30.44
CA MET A 554 6.00 18.11 31.56
C MET A 554 4.86 18.67 32.43
N LEU A 555 3.92 17.81 32.80
CA LEU A 555 2.86 18.08 33.75
C LEU A 555 3.00 17.21 34.99
N GLN A 556 2.79 17.82 36.16
CA GLN A 556 2.77 17.10 37.43
C GLN A 556 1.66 17.66 38.33
N PHE A 557 1.08 16.82 39.18
CA PHE A 557 0.29 17.33 40.29
C PHE A 557 1.20 17.97 41.32
N TYR A 558 0.78 19.10 41.88
CA TYR A 558 1.52 19.79 42.93
C TYR A 558 1.60 18.95 44.22
N SER A 559 0.54 18.20 44.53
CA SER A 559 0.38 17.44 45.77
C SER A 559 0.54 15.92 45.61
N ALA A 560 0.84 15.42 44.40
CA ALA A 560 0.93 13.98 44.14
C ALA A 560 2.04 13.67 43.11
N SER A 561 2.68 12.52 43.27
CA SER A 561 3.74 12.05 42.37
C SER A 561 3.23 11.26 41.15
N GLY A 562 1.97 10.83 41.16
CA GLY A 562 1.35 10.06 40.07
C GLY A 562 0.84 10.93 38.91
N LYS A 563 0.43 10.27 37.83
CA LYS A 563 -0.24 10.90 36.66
C LYS A 563 -1.76 10.88 36.74
N SER A 564 -2.32 10.32 37.81
CA SER A 564 -3.75 10.33 38.08
C SER A 564 -4.04 10.78 39.51
N ILE A 565 -5.10 11.57 39.69
CA ILE A 565 -5.60 11.97 41.02
C ILE A 565 -7.13 11.82 41.07
N THR A 566 -7.65 11.51 42.26
CA THR A 566 -9.10 11.47 42.52
C THR A 566 -9.46 12.43 43.64
N VAL A 567 -10.35 13.38 43.36
CA VAL A 567 -10.86 14.34 44.35
C VAL A 567 -12.23 13.89 44.83
N ASN A 568 -12.27 13.41 46.08
CA ASN A 568 -13.48 12.88 46.69
C ASN A 568 -14.23 13.90 47.53
N ASN A 569 -15.54 13.68 47.66
CA ASN A 569 -16.44 14.42 48.55
C ASN A 569 -16.44 15.94 48.30
N VAL A 570 -16.40 16.36 47.02
CA VAL A 570 -16.48 17.78 46.67
C VAL A 570 -17.87 18.33 47.02
N THR A 571 -17.91 19.49 47.68
CA THR A 571 -19.19 20.13 48.04
C THR A 571 -19.96 20.55 46.79
N LEU A 572 -21.26 20.30 46.76
CA LEU A 572 -22.12 20.72 45.65
C LEU A 572 -22.11 22.25 45.49
N GLY A 573 -21.95 22.71 44.24
CA GLY A 573 -21.84 24.13 43.91
C GLY A 573 -20.43 24.71 44.01
N THR A 574 -19.46 23.94 44.52
CA THR A 574 -18.04 24.32 44.48
C THR A 574 -17.30 23.55 43.38
N PRO A 575 -16.30 24.14 42.71
CA PRO A 575 -15.44 23.43 41.78
C PRO A 575 -14.67 22.30 42.46
N ALA A 576 -14.42 21.21 41.73
CA ALA A 576 -13.36 20.27 42.13
C ALA A 576 -12.02 20.89 41.70
N ASN A 577 -11.22 21.29 42.69
CA ASN A 577 -9.94 21.96 42.46
C ASN A 577 -8.79 20.95 42.59
N VAL A 578 -7.89 20.96 41.60
CA VAL A 578 -6.57 20.33 41.71
C VAL A 578 -5.50 21.35 41.38
N LYS A 579 -4.31 21.17 41.96
CA LYS A 579 -3.15 22.02 41.70
C LYS A 579 -2.13 21.28 40.88
N ILE A 580 -1.65 21.90 39.81
CA ILE A 580 -0.66 21.34 38.90
C ILE A 580 0.59 22.23 38.83
N ASN A 581 1.71 21.62 38.47
CA ASN A 581 2.91 22.28 38.01
C ASN A 581 2.99 22.09 36.50
N ILE A 582 3.13 23.21 35.78
CA ILE A 582 3.27 23.22 34.32
C ILE A 582 4.73 23.49 34.02
N CYS A 583 5.45 22.49 33.53
CA CYS A 583 6.90 22.47 33.49
C CYS A 583 7.45 22.41 32.06
N ASN A 584 8.69 22.86 31.95
CA ASN A 584 9.53 22.73 30.78
C ASN A 584 10.89 22.20 31.22
N ASN A 585 11.20 20.95 30.84
CA ASN A 585 12.47 20.31 31.16
C ASN A 585 13.58 20.65 30.16
N SER A 586 13.27 21.45 29.14
CA SER A 586 14.24 21.97 28.20
C SER A 586 15.20 22.93 28.88
N ASN A 587 16.45 22.97 28.44
CA ASN A 587 17.40 24.02 28.80
C ASN A 587 17.15 25.34 28.05
N TYR A 588 16.08 25.45 27.26
CA TYR A 588 15.60 26.68 26.62
C TYR A 588 14.21 27.06 27.12
N SER A 589 13.89 28.36 27.09
CA SER A 589 12.51 28.81 27.29
C SER A 589 11.63 28.35 26.14
N ARG A 590 10.50 27.69 26.42
CA ARG A 590 9.59 27.14 25.40
C ARG A 590 8.15 27.52 25.67
N SER A 591 7.34 27.51 24.62
CA SER A 591 5.90 27.75 24.69
C SER A 591 5.16 26.50 24.29
N TYR A 592 4.20 26.06 25.10
CA TYR A 592 3.38 24.90 24.82
C TYR A 592 1.90 25.24 25.01
N VAL A 593 1.05 24.34 24.54
CA VAL A 593 -0.41 24.43 24.58
C VAL A 593 -0.95 23.55 25.69
N LEU A 594 -1.76 24.13 26.57
CA LEU A 594 -2.52 23.43 27.59
C LEU A 594 -3.98 23.31 27.15
N GLN A 595 -4.46 22.08 27.03
CA GLN A 595 -5.83 21.80 26.64
C GLN A 595 -6.38 20.61 27.41
N VAL A 596 -7.70 20.58 27.59
CA VAL A 596 -8.41 19.38 28.03
C VAL A 596 -8.87 18.57 26.81
N LYS A 597 -8.65 17.26 26.84
CA LYS A 597 -9.03 16.34 25.77
C LYS A 597 -10.55 16.30 25.65
N THR A 598 -11.10 16.66 24.49
CA THR A 598 -12.53 16.97 24.34
C THR A 598 -13.42 15.78 24.67
N GLU A 599 -13.06 14.57 24.23
CA GLU A 599 -13.80 13.33 24.51
C GLU A 599 -13.76 12.91 25.99
N SER A 600 -12.90 13.49 26.80
CA SER A 600 -12.81 13.23 28.24
C SER A 600 -13.78 14.06 29.08
N ILE A 601 -14.54 14.96 28.45
CA ILE A 601 -15.39 15.95 29.12
C ILE A 601 -16.87 15.57 28.95
N PRO A 602 -17.62 15.33 30.04
CA PRO A 602 -19.07 15.24 30.01
C PRO A 602 -19.70 16.56 29.53
N THR A 603 -20.84 16.48 28.85
CA THR A 603 -21.56 17.66 28.36
C THR A 603 -21.83 18.65 29.50
N ASN A 604 -21.66 19.96 29.22
CA ASN A 604 -21.94 21.06 30.15
C ASN A 604 -21.04 21.10 31.41
N MET A 605 -19.81 20.60 31.35
CA MET A 605 -18.76 20.95 32.31
C MET A 605 -17.84 22.05 31.76
N THR A 606 -17.35 22.90 32.66
CA THR A 606 -16.34 23.93 32.34
C THR A 606 -15.09 23.65 33.14
N ILE A 607 -13.94 23.64 32.47
CA ILE A 607 -12.63 23.42 33.07
C ILE A 607 -11.87 24.73 32.94
N LEU A 608 -11.57 25.33 34.09
CA LEU A 608 -10.71 26.50 34.16
C LEU A 608 -9.31 26.07 34.59
N ALA A 609 -8.27 26.59 33.95
CA ALA A 609 -6.89 26.30 34.30
C ALA A 609 -6.06 27.59 34.43
N ASN A 610 -4.89 27.48 35.06
CA ASN A 610 -3.91 28.56 35.16
C ASN A 610 -4.49 29.87 35.74
N GLY A 611 -5.31 29.77 36.78
CA GLY A 611 -5.89 30.94 37.46
C GLY A 611 -7.15 31.52 36.80
N GLY A 612 -7.85 30.73 35.97
CA GLY A 612 -9.21 31.05 35.52
C GLY A 612 -9.46 30.98 34.01
N ALA A 613 -8.47 30.58 33.20
CA ALA A 613 -8.64 30.48 31.76
C ALA A 613 -9.50 29.27 31.38
N ASN A 614 -10.55 29.47 30.58
CA ASN A 614 -11.45 28.40 30.17
C ASN A 614 -10.84 27.55 29.04
N ILE A 615 -10.23 26.42 29.42
CA ILE A 615 -9.58 25.49 28.49
C ILE A 615 -10.54 24.51 27.83
N THR A 616 -11.82 24.50 28.24
CA THR A 616 -12.86 23.70 27.58
C THR A 616 -13.28 24.29 26.24
N SER A 617 -13.35 25.62 26.15
CA SER A 617 -13.76 26.31 24.92
C SER A 617 -12.59 26.60 23.99
N SER A 618 -11.39 26.85 24.53
CA SER A 618 -10.21 27.16 23.72
C SER A 618 -8.94 26.79 24.48
N PRO A 619 -7.94 26.20 23.82
CA PRO A 619 -6.65 25.94 24.45
C PRO A 619 -5.97 27.25 24.86
N ILE A 620 -5.01 27.17 25.80
CA ILE A 620 -4.14 28.30 26.15
C ILE A 620 -2.68 27.97 25.85
N THR A 621 -1.93 28.97 25.38
CA THR A 621 -0.48 28.85 25.16
C THR A 621 0.26 29.58 26.27
N LEU A 622 1.21 28.91 26.92
CA LEU A 622 2.03 29.50 27.99
C LEU A 622 3.51 29.29 27.70
N THR A 623 4.32 30.33 27.94
CA THR A 623 5.78 30.25 27.88
C THR A 623 6.33 29.90 29.27
N VAL A 624 7.18 28.87 29.33
CA VAL A 624 7.84 28.40 30.55
C VAL A 624 9.36 28.49 30.37
N PRO A 625 10.08 29.18 31.27
CA PRO A 625 11.53 29.30 31.19
C PRO A 625 12.25 27.94 31.25
N ALA A 626 13.50 27.93 30.81
CA ALA A 626 14.37 26.76 30.80
C ALA A 626 14.46 26.07 32.18
N ASN A 627 14.25 24.75 32.23
CA ASN A 627 14.37 23.91 33.43
C ASN A 627 13.53 24.44 34.62
N THR A 628 12.34 24.97 34.36
CA THR A 628 11.45 25.51 35.40
C THR A 628 10.02 25.05 35.25
N CYS A 629 9.20 25.36 36.26
CA CYS A 629 7.76 25.19 36.22
C CYS A 629 7.03 26.47 36.62
N LEU A 630 5.83 26.65 36.06
CA LEU A 630 4.79 27.47 36.65
C LEU A 630 4.13 26.63 37.76
N PHE A 631 4.50 26.91 39.00
CA PHE A 631 4.07 26.12 40.15
C PHE A 631 2.66 26.48 40.62
N ASN A 632 1.99 25.51 41.24
CA ASN A 632 0.77 25.73 42.01
C ASN A 632 -0.35 26.41 41.19
N ARG A 633 -0.58 25.94 39.97
CA ARG A 633 -1.65 26.41 39.09
C ARG A 633 -2.93 25.65 39.38
N ASP A 634 -4.01 26.39 39.59
CA ASP A 634 -5.33 25.83 39.82
C ASP A 634 -5.92 25.28 38.52
N VAL A 635 -6.55 24.11 38.63
CA VAL A 635 -7.44 23.51 37.64
C VAL A 635 -8.77 23.25 38.34
N ASP A 636 -9.79 24.00 37.92
CA ASP A 636 -11.12 23.96 38.49
C ASP A 636 -12.08 23.26 37.53
N ILE A 637 -12.66 22.15 37.98
CA ILE A 637 -13.71 21.43 37.27
C ILE A 637 -15.06 21.91 37.79
N ILE A 638 -15.82 22.56 36.91
CA ILE A 638 -17.05 23.27 37.26
C ILE A 638 -18.25 22.60 36.59
N ARG A 639 -19.25 22.25 37.40
CA ARG A 639 -20.57 21.84 36.93
C ARG A 639 -21.38 23.09 36.59
N THR A 640 -21.74 23.30 35.33
CA THR A 640 -22.44 24.53 34.91
C THR A 640 -23.94 24.51 35.20
N LEU A 641 -24.52 23.31 35.35
CA LEU A 641 -25.94 23.10 35.64
C LEU A 641 -26.11 22.04 36.74
N PRO A 642 -27.18 22.12 37.54
CA PRO A 642 -27.45 21.15 38.61
C PRO A 642 -27.72 19.72 38.11
N THR A 643 -28.05 19.55 36.83
CA THR A 643 -28.29 18.27 36.15
C THR A 643 -27.02 17.60 35.62
N VAL A 644 -25.88 18.29 35.61
CA VAL A 644 -24.59 17.72 35.19
C VAL A 644 -24.20 16.59 36.16
N PRO A 645 -23.63 15.47 35.67
CA PRO A 645 -23.17 14.37 36.53
C PRO A 645 -22.35 14.83 37.74
N THR A 646 -22.51 14.13 38.85
CA THR A 646 -21.79 14.37 40.11
C THR A 646 -20.52 13.53 40.22
N GLU A 647 -20.12 12.90 39.13
CA GLU A 647 -18.86 12.20 38.99
C GLU A 647 -18.29 12.46 37.60
N ILE A 648 -16.97 12.56 37.54
CA ILE A 648 -16.21 12.54 36.29
C ILE A 648 -15.04 11.59 36.46
N ASN A 649 -14.91 10.69 35.49
CA ASN A 649 -13.84 9.72 35.43
C ASN A 649 -13.03 9.97 34.17
N ASN A 650 -11.71 9.90 34.31
CA ASN A 650 -10.75 9.97 33.22
C ASN A 650 -10.74 11.32 32.45
N LEU A 651 -10.89 12.45 33.14
CA LEU A 651 -10.66 13.77 32.54
C LEU A 651 -9.17 13.91 32.21
N VAL A 652 -8.81 14.14 30.94
CA VAL A 652 -7.41 14.21 30.51
C VAL A 652 -7.02 15.65 30.20
N LEU A 653 -5.98 16.13 30.88
CA LEU A 653 -5.31 17.39 30.60
C LEU A 653 -4.03 17.10 29.81
N GLU A 654 -3.83 17.77 28.68
CA GLU A 654 -2.68 17.61 27.79
C GLU A 654 -1.86 18.90 27.73
N TRP A 655 -0.54 18.75 27.71
CA TRP A 655 0.46 19.82 27.59
C TRP A 655 1.44 19.45 26.48
N TYR A 656 1.41 20.18 25.37
CA TYR A 656 2.03 19.73 24.12
C TYR A 656 2.58 20.89 23.28
N ALA A 657 3.54 20.61 22.40
CA ALA A 657 4.02 21.59 21.44
C ALA A 657 2.98 21.81 20.32
N ASP A 658 2.55 23.05 20.06
CA ASP A 658 1.43 23.36 19.15
C ASP A 658 1.64 22.80 17.73
N CYS A 659 2.86 22.97 17.23
CA CYS A 659 3.36 22.47 15.95
C CYS A 659 3.42 20.93 15.89
N GLU A 660 3.62 20.24 17.02
CA GLU A 660 3.92 18.81 17.10
C GLU A 660 3.22 18.19 18.33
N PRO A 661 1.88 17.97 18.25
CA PRO A 661 1.07 17.54 19.40
C PRO A 661 1.41 16.16 19.98
N ASP A 662 2.23 15.37 19.27
CA ASP A 662 2.73 14.08 19.75
C ASP A 662 3.82 14.23 20.82
N ILE A 663 4.55 15.35 20.81
CA ILE A 663 5.44 15.73 21.92
C ILE A 663 4.59 16.36 23.01
N LYS A 664 4.16 15.52 23.95
CA LYS A 664 3.26 15.93 25.02
C LYS A 664 3.46 15.18 26.34
N ASP A 665 2.90 15.76 27.38
CA ASP A 665 2.64 15.10 28.66
C ASP A 665 1.17 15.27 29.04
N SER A 666 0.66 14.38 29.89
CA SER A 666 -0.75 14.41 30.29
C SER A 666 -0.98 14.06 31.75
N LEU A 667 -2.10 14.54 32.30
CA LEU A 667 -2.60 14.19 33.62
C LEU A 667 -4.05 13.73 33.53
N VAL A 668 -4.41 12.78 34.38
CA VAL A 668 -5.76 12.25 34.51
C VAL A 668 -6.38 12.71 35.83
N ILE A 669 -7.55 13.31 35.77
CA ILE A 669 -8.27 13.80 36.96
C ILE A 669 -9.62 13.08 37.05
N ASN A 670 -9.91 12.55 38.23
CA ASN A 670 -11.22 12.05 38.60
C ASN A 670 -11.78 12.94 39.71
N ALA A 671 -13.08 13.20 39.70
CA ALA A 671 -13.72 13.96 40.77
C ALA A 671 -15.14 13.47 41.03
N ASN A 672 -15.53 13.45 42.30
CA ASN A 672 -16.87 13.12 42.75
C ASN A 672 -17.37 14.12 43.78
N TRP A 673 -18.58 14.61 43.55
CA TRP A 673 -19.28 15.53 44.44
C TRP A 673 -20.13 14.75 45.43
N ALA A 674 -20.12 15.17 46.69
CA ALA A 674 -20.92 14.58 47.73
C ALA A 674 -22.41 14.83 47.46
N THR A 675 -23.13 13.76 47.09
CA THR A 675 -24.58 13.83 46.84
C THR A 675 -25.37 13.62 48.12
N PRO A 676 -26.50 14.33 48.30
CA PRO A 676 -27.49 13.98 49.31
C PRO A 676 -28.02 12.57 49.06
N PRO A 677 -28.46 11.85 50.12
CA PRO A 677 -29.16 10.59 49.94
C PRO A 677 -30.44 10.78 49.10
N PRO A 678 -30.93 9.71 48.44
CA PRO A 678 -32.19 9.74 47.69
C PRO A 678 -33.38 10.24 48.53
N PRO A 679 -34.44 10.76 47.88
CA PRO A 679 -35.67 11.15 48.54
C PRO A 679 -36.21 10.03 49.45
N ILE A 680 -36.46 10.35 50.72
CA ILE A 680 -37.13 9.43 51.64
C ILE A 680 -38.63 9.60 51.41
N LEU A 681 -39.26 8.58 50.85
CA LEU A 681 -40.67 8.60 50.51
C LEU A 681 -41.51 8.41 51.78
N GLY A 682 -42.46 9.31 52.04
CA GLY A 682 -43.39 9.18 53.16
C GLY A 682 -44.41 8.06 52.96
N ASP A 683 -45.20 7.82 54.00
CA ASP A 683 -46.25 6.79 54.00
C ASP A 683 -47.46 7.21 53.15
N LEU A 684 -48.12 6.21 52.56
CA LEU A 684 -49.39 6.39 51.85
C LEU A 684 -50.54 6.34 52.87
N THR A 685 -50.99 7.49 53.35
CA THR A 685 -52.15 7.55 54.26
C THR A 685 -53.47 7.52 53.47
N LEU A 686 -53.96 6.31 53.19
CA LEU A 686 -55.38 5.90 53.11
C LEU A 686 -55.46 4.46 52.56
N GLY A 687 -55.62 3.48 53.45
CA GLY A 687 -56.13 2.13 53.11
C GLY A 687 -55.27 1.20 52.24
N ALA A 688 -54.08 1.59 51.78
CA ALA A 688 -53.25 0.71 50.95
C ALA A 688 -52.38 -0.20 51.82
N GLY A 689 -52.69 -1.50 51.83
CA GLY A 689 -51.73 -2.53 52.26
C GLY A 689 -50.39 -2.35 51.54
N THR A 690 -49.30 -2.72 52.20
CA THR A 690 -47.92 -2.61 51.70
C THR A 690 -47.73 -3.39 50.40
N SER A 691 -48.07 -2.80 49.26
CA SER A 691 -47.68 -3.30 47.95
C SER A 691 -46.23 -2.88 47.70
N PRO A 692 -45.33 -3.79 47.26
CA PRO A 692 -43.97 -3.41 46.86
C PRO A 692 -43.94 -2.37 45.72
N ASN A 693 -45.07 -2.20 45.00
CA ASN A 693 -45.21 -1.24 43.90
C ASN A 693 -45.86 0.11 44.28
N ARG A 694 -46.20 0.35 45.57
CA ARG A 694 -46.80 1.62 46.08
C ARG A 694 -47.99 2.13 45.23
N TYR A 695 -49.05 1.33 45.12
CA TYR A 695 -50.34 1.78 44.56
C TYR A 695 -51.17 2.50 45.62
N LEU A 696 -51.74 3.67 45.30
CA LEU A 696 -52.68 4.40 46.15
C LEU A 696 -54.06 4.43 45.51
N PHE A 697 -55.10 4.07 46.27
CA PHE A 697 -56.47 4.02 45.78
C PHE A 697 -57.23 5.28 46.17
N ASN A 698 -57.80 5.97 45.18
CA ASN A 698 -58.62 7.16 45.39
C ASN A 698 -60.08 6.89 45.00
N CYS A 699 -60.98 7.10 45.95
CA CYS A 699 -62.34 6.55 45.93
C CYS A 699 -63.42 7.50 45.39
N GLN A 700 -63.17 8.81 45.39
CA GLN A 700 -64.18 9.83 45.06
C GLN A 700 -63.58 11.13 44.50
N ASN A 701 -62.53 11.05 43.65
CA ASN A 701 -61.77 12.24 43.23
C ASN A 701 -61.30 13.10 44.42
N SER A 702 -61.05 12.46 45.58
CA SER A 702 -60.62 13.20 46.77
C SER A 702 -59.16 13.64 46.60
N PRO A 703 -58.76 14.76 47.22
CA PRO A 703 -57.38 15.20 47.20
C PRO A 703 -56.44 14.09 47.70
N VAL A 704 -55.36 13.84 46.96
CA VAL A 704 -54.32 12.89 47.36
C VAL A 704 -53.13 13.65 47.90
N THR A 705 -52.72 13.35 49.14
CA THR A 705 -51.54 13.96 49.75
C THR A 705 -50.33 13.03 49.68
N LEU A 706 -49.28 13.47 48.98
CA LEU A 706 -48.00 12.79 48.85
C LEU A 706 -46.95 13.51 49.71
N THR A 707 -46.13 12.76 50.43
CA THR A 707 -45.07 13.32 51.28
C THR A 707 -43.71 12.71 50.93
N ALA A 708 -42.68 13.56 50.90
CA ALA A 708 -41.31 13.14 50.69
C ALA A 708 -40.38 14.03 51.50
N LYS A 709 -39.32 13.44 52.06
CA LYS A 709 -38.31 14.17 52.82
C LYS A 709 -37.00 14.18 52.04
N CYS A 710 -36.50 15.38 51.83
CA CYS A 710 -35.19 15.65 51.27
C CYS A 710 -34.23 16.16 52.36
N SER A 711 -32.92 16.03 52.13
CA SER A 711 -31.87 16.43 53.08
C SER A 711 -30.89 17.42 52.47
N ASN A 712 -30.03 18.03 53.29
CA ASN A 712 -28.93 18.89 52.85
C ASN A 712 -29.38 20.09 51.98
N GLY A 713 -30.46 20.76 52.37
CA GLY A 713 -30.93 21.98 51.70
C GLY A 713 -31.59 21.75 50.33
N THR A 714 -31.88 20.50 49.96
CA THR A 714 -32.68 20.18 48.77
C THR A 714 -34.18 20.17 49.09
N THR A 715 -35.00 20.52 48.10
CA THR A 715 -36.46 20.56 48.18
C THR A 715 -37.07 19.47 47.29
N PRO A 716 -38.11 18.74 47.76
CA PRO A 716 -38.82 17.76 46.94
C PRO A 716 -39.48 18.43 45.73
N HIS A 717 -39.29 17.86 44.55
CA HIS A 717 -40.00 18.25 43.32
C HIS A 717 -40.69 17.02 42.73
N TRP A 718 -41.99 17.16 42.43
CA TRP A 718 -42.87 16.06 42.02
C TRP A 718 -43.14 16.10 40.52
N TYR A 719 -43.12 14.93 39.87
CA TYR A 719 -43.25 14.78 38.41
C TYR A 719 -44.18 13.61 38.05
N ASN A 720 -44.70 13.66 36.83
CA ASN A 720 -45.55 12.62 36.25
C ASN A 720 -44.78 11.53 35.45
N SER A 721 -43.45 11.59 35.40
CA SER A 721 -42.61 10.70 34.58
C SER A 721 -41.26 10.42 35.26
N PRO A 722 -40.62 9.24 35.04
CA PRO A 722 -39.29 8.93 35.59
C PRO A 722 -38.20 9.85 35.03
N GLU A 723 -38.34 10.29 33.78
CA GLU A 723 -37.48 11.26 33.09
C GLU A 723 -38.35 12.18 32.22
N GLY A 724 -37.96 13.45 32.01
CA GLY A 724 -38.82 14.42 31.30
C GLY A 724 -40.15 14.69 32.03
N GLY A 725 -41.21 15.08 31.34
CA GLY A 725 -42.53 15.30 31.94
C GLY A 725 -42.72 16.64 32.67
N LEU A 726 -43.92 16.86 33.21
CA LEU A 726 -44.32 18.11 33.86
C LEU A 726 -43.94 18.11 35.34
N LEU A 727 -43.41 19.25 35.82
CA LEU A 727 -43.31 19.52 37.25
C LEU A 727 -44.72 19.76 37.80
N LEU A 728 -45.17 18.88 38.68
CA LEU A 728 -46.49 18.92 39.30
C LEU A 728 -46.50 19.84 40.53
N PHE A 729 -45.45 19.78 41.35
CA PHE A 729 -45.36 20.56 42.60
C PHE A 729 -43.94 20.63 43.16
N SER A 730 -43.65 21.72 43.89
CA SER A 730 -42.42 21.90 44.66
C SER A 730 -42.73 21.99 46.15
N GLY A 731 -42.16 21.07 46.94
CA GLY A 731 -42.32 20.98 48.39
C GLY A 731 -42.94 19.67 48.86
N SER A 732 -43.15 19.58 50.17
CA SER A 732 -43.87 18.49 50.82
C SER A 732 -44.63 19.05 52.03
N PRO A 733 -45.93 18.73 52.22
CA PRO A 733 -46.74 17.82 51.42
C PRO A 733 -47.16 18.38 50.05
N PHE A 734 -47.27 17.52 49.04
CA PHE A 734 -47.93 17.80 47.76
C PHE A 734 -49.36 17.28 47.82
N THR A 735 -50.36 18.11 47.52
CA THR A 735 -51.76 17.68 47.43
C THR A 735 -52.26 17.82 46.00
N ASP A 736 -52.57 16.70 45.36
CA ASP A 736 -53.15 16.65 44.01
C ASP A 736 -54.68 16.61 44.10
N ASN A 737 -55.33 17.68 43.63
CA ASN A 737 -56.79 17.81 43.60
C ASN A 737 -57.40 17.40 42.25
N SER A 738 -56.56 17.06 41.26
CA SER A 738 -56.94 16.86 39.85
C SER A 738 -56.76 15.44 39.36
N VAL A 739 -56.57 14.48 40.27
CA VAL A 739 -56.42 13.06 39.95
C VAL A 739 -57.66 12.58 39.20
N THR A 740 -57.55 12.44 37.88
CA THR A 740 -58.69 12.11 37.00
C THR A 740 -58.54 10.74 36.35
N HIS A 741 -57.32 10.19 36.26
CA HIS A 741 -57.05 8.82 35.78
C HIS A 741 -55.71 8.28 36.35
N LEU A 742 -55.29 7.05 35.98
CA LEU A 742 -54.01 6.42 36.37
C LEU A 742 -52.81 7.38 36.26
N GLU A 743 -52.31 7.86 37.40
CA GLU A 743 -51.19 8.80 37.46
C GLU A 743 -50.00 8.21 38.21
N GLN A 744 -48.80 8.33 37.63
CA GLN A 744 -47.56 7.91 38.27
C GLN A 744 -46.83 9.13 38.83
N TYR A 745 -46.39 9.05 40.08
CA TYR A 745 -45.66 10.14 40.72
C TYR A 745 -44.22 9.75 40.98
N PHE A 746 -43.34 10.68 40.65
CA PHE A 746 -41.90 10.58 40.84
C PHE A 746 -41.46 11.81 41.62
N VAL A 747 -40.46 11.66 42.48
CA VAL A 747 -39.92 12.76 43.27
C VAL A 747 -38.40 12.81 43.14
N SER A 748 -37.86 14.00 42.90
CA SER A 748 -36.43 14.31 43.04
C SER A 748 -36.23 15.25 44.23
N CYS A 749 -35.02 15.27 44.76
CA CYS A 749 -34.55 16.27 45.69
C CYS A 749 -33.67 17.26 44.93
N GLU A 750 -34.12 18.51 44.81
CA GLU A 750 -33.46 19.51 43.96
C GLU A 750 -32.99 20.74 44.75
N SER A 751 -31.92 21.35 44.26
CA SER A 751 -31.36 22.62 44.72
C SER A 751 -30.78 23.37 43.52
N VAL A 752 -30.32 24.60 43.74
CA VAL A 752 -29.61 25.37 42.70
C VAL A 752 -28.37 24.66 42.15
N ASN A 753 -27.76 23.74 42.91
CA ASN A 753 -26.49 23.07 42.55
C ASN A 753 -26.63 21.58 42.23
N TYR A 754 -27.82 20.98 42.41
CA TYR A 754 -28.00 19.54 42.24
C TYR A 754 -29.46 19.16 42.01
N VAL A 755 -29.68 18.28 41.04
CA VAL A 755 -30.94 17.54 40.84
C VAL A 755 -30.64 16.06 41.05
N SER A 756 -31.29 15.44 42.04
CA SER A 756 -31.15 13.99 42.25
C SER A 756 -31.84 13.19 41.15
N PRO A 757 -31.42 11.94 40.88
CA PRO A 757 -32.26 10.98 40.17
C PRO A 757 -33.64 10.90 40.82
N ARG A 758 -34.68 10.72 40.01
CA ARG A 758 -36.06 10.65 40.50
C ARG A 758 -36.32 9.28 41.11
N SER A 759 -36.88 9.28 42.31
CA SER A 759 -37.42 8.08 42.95
C SER A 759 -38.88 7.93 42.57
N ARG A 760 -39.28 6.75 42.10
CA ARG A 760 -40.69 6.43 41.87
C ARG A 760 -41.42 6.41 43.22
N PHE A 761 -42.34 7.35 43.42
CA PHE A 761 -43.14 7.37 44.63
C PHE A 761 -44.23 6.30 44.58
N GLY A 762 -44.98 6.20 43.49
CA GLY A 762 -46.10 5.27 43.38
C GLY A 762 -47.03 5.57 42.20
N THR A 763 -48.12 4.82 42.11
CA THR A 763 -49.20 5.05 41.12
C THR A 763 -50.51 5.27 41.85
N VAL A 764 -51.19 6.38 41.56
CA VAL A 764 -52.53 6.64 42.06
C VAL A 764 -53.55 6.08 41.08
N LEU A 765 -54.47 5.29 41.62
CA LEU A 765 -55.56 4.64 40.91
C LEU A 765 -56.86 5.30 41.34
N ASN A 766 -57.43 6.10 40.45
CA ASN A 766 -58.70 6.75 40.68
C ASN A 766 -59.86 5.81 40.29
N SER A 767 -60.94 5.82 41.07
CA SER A 767 -62.17 5.09 40.70
C SER A 767 -62.72 5.64 39.39
N LEU A 768 -62.84 4.78 38.37
CA LEU A 768 -63.28 5.17 37.03
C LEU A 768 -64.78 5.55 36.97
N ILE A 769 -65.54 5.27 38.04
CA ILE A 769 -67.00 5.32 38.05
C ILE A 769 -67.47 5.86 39.41
N PRO A 770 -68.55 6.66 39.46
CA PRO A 770 -69.20 7.00 40.73
C PRO A 770 -69.57 5.71 41.49
N THR A 771 -69.34 5.73 42.80
CA THR A 771 -69.58 4.61 43.72
C THR A 771 -71.03 4.11 43.56
N GLN A 772 -71.22 2.91 42.99
CA GLN A 772 -72.55 2.32 42.81
C GLN A 772 -72.91 1.39 43.97
N THR A 773 -74.20 1.27 44.30
CA THR A 773 -74.67 0.41 45.40
C THR A 773 -74.34 -1.05 45.15
N ASN A 774 -74.71 -1.56 43.97
CA ASN A 774 -74.22 -2.82 43.45
C ASN A 774 -73.67 -2.56 42.06
N TYR A 775 -72.60 -3.25 41.69
CA TYR A 775 -71.97 -3.03 40.40
C TYR A 775 -71.68 -4.35 39.70
N SER A 776 -72.04 -4.43 38.42
CA SER A 776 -71.92 -5.65 37.62
C SER A 776 -71.44 -5.31 36.22
N PHE A 777 -70.38 -5.99 35.77
CA PHE A 777 -69.79 -5.77 34.44
C PHE A 777 -70.11 -6.93 33.52
N PRO A 778 -70.72 -6.68 32.35
CA PRO A 778 -71.06 -7.73 31.40
C PRO A 778 -69.98 -8.02 30.33
N THR A 779 -68.92 -7.20 30.17
CA THR A 779 -67.96 -7.32 29.05
C THR A 779 -66.48 -7.11 29.40
N ALA A 780 -65.60 -7.71 28.59
CA ALA A 780 -64.18 -8.00 28.81
C ALA A 780 -63.16 -6.83 28.68
N SER A 781 -63.58 -5.57 28.73
CA SER A 781 -62.71 -4.43 28.32
C SER A 781 -62.19 -3.54 29.45
N ASP A 782 -62.68 -3.72 30.69
CA ASP A 782 -62.50 -2.70 31.71
C ASP A 782 -61.41 -3.15 32.71
N PHE A 783 -60.26 -2.47 32.69
CA PHE A 783 -59.12 -2.69 33.57
C PHE A 783 -58.89 -1.47 34.45
N GLY A 784 -58.69 -1.65 35.76
CA GLY A 784 -58.51 -0.54 36.70
C GLY A 784 -59.03 -0.80 38.11
N LEU A 785 -59.37 0.28 38.82
CA LEU A 785 -60.00 0.24 40.14
C LEU A 785 -61.52 0.32 40.00
N PHE A 786 -62.21 -0.67 40.56
CA PHE A 786 -63.66 -0.75 40.58
C PHE A 786 -64.18 -0.82 42.00
N VAL A 787 -65.18 0.01 42.30
CA VAL A 787 -65.73 0.12 43.65
C VAL A 787 -67.25 0.02 43.64
N ALA A 788 -67.78 -0.86 44.47
CA ALA A 788 -69.20 -0.91 44.86
C ALA A 788 -69.37 -0.62 46.36
N THR A 789 -70.47 0.03 46.77
CA THR A 789 -70.73 0.25 48.21
C THR A 789 -71.36 -0.95 48.90
N GLU A 790 -71.95 -1.90 48.18
CA GLU A 790 -72.41 -3.18 48.71
C GLU A 790 -71.78 -4.36 47.98
N THR A 791 -72.22 -4.67 46.75
CA THR A 791 -71.77 -5.87 46.03
C THR A 791 -71.16 -5.55 44.68
N LEU A 792 -69.97 -6.09 44.41
CA LEU A 792 -69.36 -6.06 43.08
C LEU A 792 -69.41 -7.47 42.48
N THR A 793 -70.02 -7.62 41.30
CA THR A 793 -70.13 -8.89 40.60
C THR A 793 -69.35 -8.82 39.28
N SER A 794 -68.32 -9.65 39.13
CA SER A 794 -67.65 -9.89 37.85
C SER A 794 -68.23 -11.15 37.22
N ALA A 795 -68.88 -11.02 36.06
CA ALA A 795 -69.38 -12.14 35.28
C ALA A 795 -68.32 -12.72 34.31
N TYR A 796 -67.05 -12.33 34.48
CA TYR A 796 -65.98 -12.61 33.54
C TYR A 796 -64.79 -13.27 34.23
N THR A 797 -64.22 -14.28 33.55
CA THR A 797 -63.11 -15.06 34.08
C THR A 797 -61.78 -14.32 33.98
N ASN A 798 -61.48 -13.62 32.89
CA ASN A 798 -60.16 -13.01 32.72
C ASN A 798 -60.10 -11.58 33.26
N ILE A 799 -59.49 -11.43 34.42
CA ILE A 799 -59.52 -10.18 35.22
C ILE A 799 -58.23 -9.35 35.09
N ASN A 800 -57.25 -9.77 34.28
CA ASN A 800 -56.04 -8.98 34.03
C ASN A 800 -55.57 -9.12 32.57
N PHE A 801 -55.78 -8.08 31.78
CA PHE A 801 -55.35 -8.01 30.38
C PHE A 801 -54.28 -6.92 30.25
N PHE A 802 -53.20 -7.20 29.51
CA PHE A 802 -52.05 -6.29 29.30
C PHE A 802 -51.23 -5.88 30.54
N GLY A 803 -51.30 -6.63 31.65
CA GLY A 803 -50.41 -6.41 32.81
C GLY A 803 -50.74 -5.17 33.65
N VAL A 804 -51.91 -4.57 33.43
CA VAL A 804 -52.45 -3.52 34.31
C VAL A 804 -53.06 -4.20 35.53
N PRO A 805 -52.71 -3.82 36.76
CA PRO A 805 -53.28 -4.45 37.95
C PRO A 805 -54.77 -4.08 38.10
N THR A 806 -55.57 -5.06 38.49
CA THR A 806 -57.02 -4.93 38.67
C THR A 806 -57.36 -4.97 40.14
N PHE A 807 -58.14 -3.98 40.58
CA PHE A 807 -58.52 -3.83 41.99
C PHE A 807 -60.03 -3.78 42.13
N PHE A 808 -60.59 -4.76 42.83
CA PHE A 808 -62.01 -4.79 43.17
C PHE A 808 -62.18 -4.45 44.63
N ARG A 809 -63.09 -3.52 44.92
CA ARG A 809 -63.48 -3.18 46.28
C ARG A 809 -65.00 -3.14 46.40
N ALA A 810 -65.55 -3.81 47.41
CA ALA A 810 -66.99 -3.77 47.68
C ALA A 810 -67.26 -3.63 49.17
N GLY A 811 -68.32 -2.92 49.58
CA GLY A 811 -68.61 -2.75 51.00
C GLY A 811 -69.06 -4.03 51.72
N LYS A 812 -69.71 -4.96 51.03
CA LYS A 812 -70.25 -6.20 51.60
C LYS A 812 -69.71 -7.47 50.93
N SER A 813 -69.74 -7.55 49.60
CA SER A 813 -69.34 -8.78 48.90
C SER A 813 -68.75 -8.54 47.51
N ILE A 814 -67.77 -9.37 47.13
CA ILE A 814 -67.23 -9.42 45.76
C ILE A 814 -67.53 -10.83 45.24
N LEU A 815 -68.27 -10.91 44.14
CA LEU A 815 -68.73 -12.14 43.53
C LEU A 815 -68.04 -12.30 42.16
N LEU A 816 -67.28 -13.37 41.98
CA LEU A 816 -66.56 -13.68 40.75
C LEU A 816 -67.20 -14.94 40.14
N GLU A 817 -68.03 -14.75 39.13
CA GLU A 817 -68.81 -15.84 38.51
C GLU A 817 -68.46 -15.96 37.02
N PRO A 818 -68.06 -17.14 36.51
CA PRO A 818 -67.93 -18.42 37.21
C PRO A 818 -66.63 -18.59 38.03
N GLY A 819 -65.78 -17.56 38.08
CA GLY A 819 -64.49 -17.57 38.77
C GLY A 819 -63.58 -16.49 38.20
N PHE A 820 -62.26 -16.60 38.44
CA PHE A 820 -61.27 -15.69 37.84
C PHE A 820 -60.04 -16.42 37.33
N GLU A 821 -59.36 -15.82 36.38
CA GLU A 821 -58.16 -16.28 35.68
C GLU A 821 -57.26 -15.06 35.40
N THR A 822 -55.95 -15.23 35.57
CA THR A 822 -54.95 -14.21 35.23
C THR A 822 -54.12 -14.69 34.04
N THR A 823 -54.31 -14.12 32.86
CA THR A 823 -53.53 -14.50 31.67
C THR A 823 -52.25 -13.66 31.59
N GLY A 824 -51.13 -14.20 32.06
CA GLY A 824 -49.79 -13.63 31.82
C GLY A 824 -49.07 -13.15 33.09
N GLY A 825 -47.80 -13.52 33.20
CA GLY A 825 -46.96 -13.19 34.35
C GLY A 825 -46.72 -11.68 34.48
N ARG A 826 -47.29 -11.09 35.54
CA ARG A 826 -46.99 -9.80 36.22
C ARG A 826 -48.23 -8.99 36.64
N GLY A 827 -49.45 -9.45 36.33
CA GLY A 827 -50.67 -8.78 36.77
C GLY A 827 -51.02 -9.04 38.24
N LEU A 828 -51.04 -8.00 39.09
CA LEU A 828 -51.56 -8.09 40.46
C LEU A 828 -53.09 -8.00 40.42
N PHE A 829 -53.79 -8.93 41.07
CA PHE A 829 -55.21 -8.83 41.37
C PHE A 829 -55.41 -8.70 42.87
N THR A 830 -56.22 -7.72 43.28
CA THR A 830 -56.60 -7.54 44.68
C THR A 830 -58.11 -7.35 44.77
N ALA A 831 -58.73 -8.12 45.65
CA ALA A 831 -60.12 -7.98 46.03
C ALA A 831 -60.21 -7.66 47.52
N GLU A 832 -60.90 -6.58 47.89
CA GLU A 832 -60.99 -6.13 49.28
C GLU A 832 -62.44 -5.80 49.67
N ILE A 833 -62.86 -6.27 50.84
CA ILE A 833 -64.16 -5.95 51.44
C ILE A 833 -64.00 -4.77 52.39
N GLY A 834 -64.83 -3.74 52.22
CA GLY A 834 -64.79 -2.50 53.00
C GLY A 834 -65.31 -1.27 52.23
N GLY A 835 -65.46 -1.36 50.91
CA GLY A 835 -65.98 -0.28 50.06
C GLY A 835 -65.06 0.96 50.05
N CYS A 836 -65.57 2.07 49.51
CA CYS A 836 -65.05 3.40 49.83
C CYS A 836 -65.81 3.91 51.07
N PRO A 837 -65.14 4.53 52.06
CA PRO A 837 -65.83 5.15 53.19
C PRO A 837 -66.81 6.24 52.76
#